data_AF-A0A8B4R870-F1
#
_entry.id   AF-A0A8B4R870-F1
#
_cell.length_a   1.000
_cell.length_b   1.000
_cell.length_c   1.000
_cell.angle_alpha   90.00
_cell.angle_beta   90.00
_cell.angle_gamma   90.00
#
_symmetry.space_group_name_H-M   'P 1'
#
loop_
_entity.id
_entity.type
_entity.pdbx_description
1 polymer ?
#
loop_
_entity_poly.entity_id
_entity_poly.type
_entity_poly.pdbx_seq_one_letter_code
_entity_poly.pdbx_strand_id
1 'polypeptide(L)'
;MKARLDQVTTSEVTVNDADSNGKPDSQDAAEAAAEAAVKAAEDAAQAGKDKKAEVEADGVVNPDEKSAVDGLNDVTTEKKGTATPLVDSLPEGPVKEALKARLDQVTTSEVTVNDADSNGKPDSQDAAEAAAEAAVKAAEDAAQAGKDKKAEVEADGVVNPDEKSAVDGLNDVTTEKKGTATPLVDSLPEGPVKEALKARLDQVTTSEVTVNDADSNGKPDSQDAAEAAAEAAVKAAEDAAQAGKDKKAEVEADGVVNPDEKSAVDGLNDVTTEKKGTATPLVDSLPEGPVKEALKARLDQVTTSEVTVNDADSNGKPDSQDAAEAAAEAAVKAAEDAAQAGKDKKAEVEADGVVNPDEKSAVDGLNDVTTEKKGTATPLVDSLPEGPVKEALKARLDQVTTSEVTVNDADSNGKPDSQDAAEAAAEAAVKAAEDAAQAGKDKKAEVEADGVVNPDEKSAVDGLNDVTTEKKGTATPLVDSLPEGPVKEALKARLDQVTTSEVTVNDADSNGKPDSQDAAEAAAEAAVKAAEDAAQAGKDKKAEVEADGVVNPDEKSAVDGLNDVTTEKKGTATPLVDSLPEGPVKEALKARLDQVTTSEVTVNDADSNGKPDSQDAAEAAAEAAVKAAEDAAQAGKDKKAEVEADGVVNPDEKSAVDGLNDVTTEKKGTATPLVDSLPEGPVKEALKARLDQVTTSEVTVNDADSNGKPDSQDAAEAAAEAAVKAAEDAAQAGKDKKAEVEADGVVNPDEKSAVDGLNDVTTEKKGTATPLVDSLPEGPVKEALKARLDQVTTSEVTVNDADSNGKPDSQDAAEAAAEAAVKAAEDAAQAGKDKKAEVEADGVVNPDEKSAVDGLNDVTTEKKGTATPLVDSLPEGPVKEALKARLDPSNDIRSNRQRCG
;
A
#
# COMPACT_ATOMS: atom_id res chain seq x y z
N MET A 1 26.79 -287.93 82.93
CA MET A 1 28.16 -288.55 82.93
C MET A 1 29.14 -287.47 83.40
N LYS A 2 30.36 -287.74 83.88
CA LYS A 2 31.52 -288.35 83.21
C LYS A 2 31.96 -287.48 82.02
N ALA A 3 33.20 -287.00 81.92
CA ALA A 3 34.40 -287.43 82.64
C ALA A 3 35.08 -286.29 83.45
N ARG A 4 34.80 -286.08 84.74
CA ARG A 4 34.02 -286.88 85.72
C ARG A 4 33.46 -286.10 86.93
N LEU A 5 33.93 -284.95 87.43
CA LEU A 5 35.09 -284.07 87.13
C LEU A 5 34.91 -282.81 86.23
N ASP A 6 33.69 -282.28 86.07
CA ASP A 6 33.44 -280.99 85.39
C ASP A 6 33.06 -279.88 86.42
N GLN A 7 33.42 -278.59 86.18
CA GLN A 7 33.68 -277.55 87.23
C GLN A 7 32.55 -276.48 87.37
N VAL A 8 32.27 -275.74 88.47
CA VAL A 8 32.78 -275.56 89.87
C VAL A 8 33.64 -274.29 90.18
N THR A 9 32.99 -273.22 90.72
CA THR A 9 33.49 -272.15 91.63
C THR A 9 32.31 -271.50 92.40
N THR A 10 32.53 -270.75 93.49
CA THR A 10 31.48 -270.38 94.49
C THR A 10 31.26 -268.87 94.73
N SER A 11 30.09 -268.51 95.25
CA SER A 11 29.47 -267.16 95.26
C SER A 11 29.86 -266.21 96.40
N GLU A 12 29.79 -264.91 96.11
CA GLU A 12 29.68 -263.80 97.07
C GLU A 12 28.41 -262.97 96.77
N VAL A 13 27.98 -262.09 97.70
CA VAL A 13 26.80 -261.21 97.57
C VAL A 13 27.06 -259.86 98.24
N THR A 14 26.61 -258.76 97.62
CA THR A 14 26.65 -257.38 98.14
C THR A 14 25.27 -256.71 98.04
N VAL A 15 25.10 -255.55 98.68
CA VAL A 15 23.84 -254.76 98.71
C VAL A 15 23.96 -253.54 97.78
N ASN A 16 22.87 -253.14 97.12
CA ASN A 16 22.88 -252.17 96.02
C ASN A 16 21.68 -251.19 95.95
N ASP A 17 20.96 -251.01 97.05
CA ASP A 17 19.90 -250.01 97.25
C ASP A 17 20.09 -249.48 98.70
N ALA A 18 20.42 -248.19 98.83
CA ALA A 18 20.89 -247.61 100.09
C ALA A 18 19.82 -246.81 100.85
N ASP A 19 18.86 -246.20 100.14
CA ASP A 19 17.77 -245.42 100.74
C ASP A 19 16.40 -246.14 100.70
N SER A 20 16.32 -247.29 100.03
CA SER A 20 15.10 -248.08 99.79
C SER A 20 14.04 -247.37 98.95
N ASN A 21 14.43 -246.43 98.07
CA ASN A 21 13.50 -245.76 97.17
C ASN A 21 13.03 -246.64 95.98
N GLY A 22 13.72 -247.75 95.73
CA GLY A 22 13.38 -248.73 94.68
C GLY A 22 14.06 -248.49 93.33
N LYS A 23 14.90 -247.46 93.20
CA LYS A 23 15.89 -247.27 92.12
C LYS A 23 17.31 -247.63 92.63
N PRO A 24 18.30 -247.80 91.73
CA PRO A 24 19.72 -247.80 92.12
C PRO A 24 20.26 -246.35 92.19
N ASP A 25 21.09 -246.06 93.21
CA ASP A 25 21.71 -244.74 93.49
C ASP A 25 22.29 -244.00 92.26
N SER A 26 22.77 -244.76 91.26
CA SER A 26 23.32 -244.23 90.00
C SER A 26 22.31 -243.45 89.14
N GLN A 27 21.00 -243.68 89.32
CA GLN A 27 19.96 -242.98 88.56
C GLN A 27 19.71 -241.56 89.11
N ASP A 28 19.59 -241.41 90.43
CA ASP A 28 19.26 -240.14 91.06
C ASP A 28 20.41 -239.11 90.92
N ALA A 29 21.65 -239.60 90.87
CA ALA A 29 22.83 -238.79 90.54
C ALA A 29 22.77 -238.22 89.10
N ALA A 30 22.12 -238.91 88.15
CA ALA A 30 21.97 -238.44 86.78
C ALA A 30 20.84 -237.39 86.67
N GLU A 31 19.69 -237.64 87.31
CA GLU A 31 18.55 -236.71 87.35
C GLU A 31 18.98 -235.34 87.91
N ALA A 32 19.79 -235.31 88.98
CA ALA A 32 20.33 -234.07 89.54
C ALA A 32 21.31 -233.31 88.63
N ALA A 33 22.13 -234.01 87.83
CA ALA A 33 23.08 -233.39 86.91
C ALA A 33 22.39 -232.71 85.73
N ALA A 34 21.30 -233.30 85.23
CA ALA A 34 20.49 -232.73 84.15
C ALA A 34 19.73 -231.47 84.60
N GLU A 35 19.13 -231.48 85.80
CA GLU A 35 18.45 -230.33 86.40
C GLU A 35 19.36 -229.10 86.54
N ALA A 36 20.60 -229.30 87.02
CA ALA A 36 21.59 -228.22 87.14
C ALA A 36 21.96 -227.60 85.78
N ALA A 37 22.07 -228.41 84.72
CA ALA A 37 22.44 -227.95 83.39
C ALA A 37 21.30 -227.19 82.69
N VAL A 38 20.06 -227.66 82.80
CA VAL A 38 18.88 -226.95 82.23
C VAL A 38 18.75 -225.56 82.84
N LYS A 39 18.91 -225.44 84.15
CA LYS A 39 18.86 -224.14 84.82
C LYS A 39 19.93 -223.17 84.33
N ALA A 40 21.16 -223.63 84.12
CA ALA A 40 22.23 -222.79 83.59
C ALA A 40 21.95 -222.26 82.15
N ALA A 41 21.08 -222.92 81.40
CA ALA A 41 20.61 -222.45 80.10
C ALA A 41 19.48 -221.39 80.23
N GLU A 42 18.56 -221.57 81.17
CA GLU A 42 17.51 -220.61 81.51
C GLU A 42 18.10 -219.28 82.01
N ASP A 43 19.05 -219.35 82.97
CA ASP A 43 19.71 -218.17 83.56
C ASP A 43 20.47 -217.35 82.48
N ALA A 44 21.07 -218.01 81.48
CA ALA A 44 21.78 -217.34 80.38
C ALA A 44 20.83 -216.61 79.41
N ALA A 45 19.70 -217.23 79.03
CA ALA A 45 18.70 -216.59 78.17
C ALA A 45 18.08 -215.33 78.80
N GLN A 46 17.97 -215.29 80.13
CA GLN A 46 17.47 -214.10 80.82
C GLN A 46 18.47 -212.94 80.73
N ALA A 47 19.77 -213.19 80.93
CA ALA A 47 20.80 -212.16 80.82
C ALA A 47 20.82 -211.49 79.42
N GLY A 48 20.61 -212.25 78.34
CA GLY A 48 20.50 -211.70 76.99
C GLY A 48 19.29 -210.77 76.79
N LYS A 49 18.15 -211.06 77.44
CA LYS A 49 16.96 -210.20 77.42
C LYS A 49 17.17 -208.93 78.25
N ASP A 50 17.80 -209.07 79.42
CA ASP A 50 18.10 -207.94 80.30
C ASP A 50 19.05 -206.95 79.61
N LYS A 51 20.10 -207.43 78.92
CA LYS A 51 21.01 -206.58 78.14
C LYS A 51 20.32 -205.91 76.95
N LYS A 52 19.41 -206.59 76.23
CA LYS A 52 18.58 -205.96 75.19
C LYS A 52 17.76 -204.79 75.77
N ALA A 53 17.11 -205.00 76.91
CA ALA A 53 16.31 -203.98 77.56
C ALA A 53 17.16 -202.81 78.11
N GLU A 54 18.43 -203.04 78.45
CA GLU A 54 19.38 -202.00 78.84
C GLU A 54 19.77 -201.10 77.66
N VAL A 55 20.10 -201.67 76.49
CA VAL A 55 20.59 -200.90 75.33
C VAL A 55 19.49 -200.25 74.49
N GLU A 56 18.23 -200.67 74.64
CA GLU A 56 17.08 -200.00 74.02
C GLU A 56 16.44 -198.95 74.94
N ALA A 57 17.03 -198.66 76.12
CA ALA A 57 16.38 -197.92 77.20
C ALA A 57 16.26 -196.40 76.98
N ASP A 58 17.25 -195.78 76.32
CA ASP A 58 17.27 -194.36 75.98
C ASP A 58 16.85 -194.08 74.52
N GLY A 59 16.75 -195.13 73.70
CA GLY A 59 16.34 -195.08 72.29
C GLY A 59 17.50 -194.94 71.30
N VAL A 60 18.75 -194.96 71.76
CA VAL A 60 19.95 -195.02 70.91
C VAL A 60 20.70 -196.32 71.16
N VAL A 61 20.86 -197.13 70.11
CA VAL A 61 21.66 -198.35 70.11
C VAL A 61 22.88 -198.07 69.25
N ASN A 62 24.06 -198.11 69.87
CA ASN A 62 25.34 -197.99 69.16
C ASN A 62 25.91 -199.38 68.74
N PRO A 63 26.98 -199.44 67.92
CA PRO A 63 27.54 -200.70 67.44
C PRO A 63 28.08 -201.64 68.54
N ASP A 64 28.68 -201.08 69.60
CA ASP A 64 29.27 -201.86 70.70
C ASP A 64 28.17 -202.47 71.60
N GLU A 65 27.08 -201.75 71.79
CA GLU A 65 25.89 -202.20 72.52
C GLU A 65 25.18 -203.37 71.85
N LYS A 66 25.01 -203.33 70.52
CA LYS A 66 24.54 -204.50 69.78
C LYS A 66 25.50 -205.68 70.00
N SER A 67 26.81 -205.44 69.93
CA SER A 67 27.82 -206.48 70.14
C SER A 67 27.72 -207.13 71.52
N ALA A 68 27.39 -206.35 72.56
CA ALA A 68 27.17 -206.85 73.92
C ALA A 68 25.90 -207.74 74.05
N VAL A 69 24.82 -207.43 73.32
CA VAL A 69 23.63 -208.30 73.25
C VAL A 69 23.95 -209.59 72.50
N ASP A 70 24.62 -209.47 71.35
CA ASP A 70 25.01 -210.62 70.52
C ASP A 70 25.88 -211.63 71.31
N GLY A 71 26.84 -211.15 72.10
CA GLY A 71 27.71 -212.02 72.92
C GLY A 71 27.00 -212.84 74.00
N LEU A 72 25.86 -212.36 74.53
CA LEU A 72 25.06 -213.12 75.50
C LEU A 72 24.17 -214.20 74.85
N ASN A 73 23.87 -214.05 73.56
CA ASN A 73 23.18 -215.07 72.77
C ASN A 73 24.05 -216.32 72.55
N ASP A 74 25.35 -216.13 72.36
CA ASP A 74 26.31 -217.24 72.23
C ASP A 74 26.38 -218.07 73.51
N VAL A 75 26.49 -217.41 74.67
CA VAL A 75 26.49 -218.07 75.99
C VAL A 75 25.18 -218.84 76.23
N THR A 76 24.04 -218.23 75.88
CA THR A 76 22.72 -218.87 75.94
C THR A 76 22.68 -220.17 75.12
N THR A 77 23.24 -220.12 73.91
CA THR A 77 23.29 -221.26 72.97
C THR A 77 24.22 -222.37 73.48
N GLU A 78 25.37 -222.02 74.04
CA GLU A 78 26.32 -222.96 74.64
C GLU A 78 25.69 -223.75 75.80
N LYS A 79 25.07 -223.04 76.77
CA LYS A 79 24.48 -223.69 77.95
C LYS A 79 23.29 -224.56 77.56
N LYS A 80 22.45 -224.12 76.61
CA LYS A 80 21.37 -224.95 76.05
C LYS A 80 21.93 -226.26 75.47
N GLY A 81 23.01 -226.18 74.68
CA GLY A 81 23.67 -227.33 74.09
C GLY A 81 24.25 -228.32 75.11
N THR A 82 24.78 -227.85 76.25
CA THR A 82 25.33 -228.74 77.30
C THR A 82 24.26 -229.48 78.11
N ALA A 83 23.06 -228.91 78.25
CA ALA A 83 21.99 -229.52 79.02
C ALA A 83 21.29 -230.66 78.26
N THR A 84 21.09 -230.51 76.94
CA THR A 84 20.38 -231.48 76.09
C THR A 84 20.84 -232.93 76.29
N PRO A 85 22.13 -233.29 76.14
CA PRO A 85 22.58 -234.68 76.28
C PRO A 85 22.43 -235.22 77.71
N LEU A 86 22.47 -234.36 78.74
CA LEU A 86 22.28 -234.79 80.13
C LEU A 86 20.82 -235.17 80.40
N VAL A 87 19.88 -234.36 79.88
CA VAL A 87 18.43 -234.66 79.93
C VAL A 87 18.10 -235.90 79.09
N ASP A 88 18.62 -235.98 77.85
CA ASP A 88 18.35 -237.10 76.94
C ASP A 88 18.93 -238.44 77.45
N SER A 89 19.99 -238.40 78.27
CA SER A 89 20.60 -239.59 78.88
C SER A 89 19.80 -240.18 80.06
N LEU A 90 18.78 -239.47 80.58
CA LEU A 90 17.95 -239.98 81.66
C LEU A 90 17.09 -241.18 81.18
N PRO A 91 16.79 -242.16 82.05
CA PRO A 91 15.78 -243.17 81.75
C PRO A 91 14.39 -242.53 81.62
N GLU A 92 13.51 -243.16 80.83
CA GLU A 92 12.18 -242.60 80.54
C GLU A 92 11.29 -242.51 81.79
N GLY A 93 10.80 -241.30 82.07
CA GLY A 93 10.02 -240.98 83.26
C GLY A 93 9.75 -239.47 83.38
N PRO A 94 8.89 -239.04 84.33
CA PRO A 94 8.35 -237.67 84.37
C PRO A 94 9.40 -236.58 84.60
N VAL A 95 10.53 -236.90 85.23
CA VAL A 95 11.64 -235.94 85.45
C VAL A 95 12.28 -235.53 84.12
N LYS A 96 12.46 -236.49 83.20
CA LYS A 96 13.03 -236.26 81.86
C LYS A 96 12.15 -235.34 81.02
N GLU A 97 10.85 -235.61 80.99
CA GLU A 97 9.88 -234.78 80.25
C GLU A 97 9.86 -233.33 80.78
N ALA A 98 9.83 -233.14 82.10
CA ALA A 98 9.82 -231.83 82.73
C ALA A 98 11.10 -231.01 82.42
N LEU A 99 12.27 -231.65 82.49
CA LEU A 99 13.55 -231.01 82.17
C LEU A 99 13.67 -230.65 80.69
N LYS A 100 13.22 -231.52 79.78
CA LYS A 100 13.26 -231.23 78.35
C LYS A 100 12.34 -230.07 77.98
N ALA A 101 11.13 -230.04 78.55
CA ALA A 101 10.13 -228.99 78.29
C ALA A 101 10.59 -227.58 78.75
N ARG A 102 11.41 -227.50 79.81
CA ARG A 102 12.08 -226.26 80.22
C ARG A 102 13.20 -225.87 79.27
N LEU A 103 14.08 -226.82 78.95
CA LEU A 103 15.22 -226.59 78.07
C LEU A 103 14.80 -226.09 76.68
N ASP A 104 13.74 -226.67 76.10
CA ASP A 104 13.23 -226.27 74.79
C ASP A 104 12.87 -224.75 74.74
N GLN A 105 12.44 -224.14 75.85
CA GLN A 105 12.04 -222.72 75.95
C GLN A 105 13.19 -221.69 75.99
N VAL A 106 14.44 -222.11 76.08
CA VAL A 106 15.62 -221.23 76.14
C VAL A 106 15.87 -220.56 74.77
N THR A 107 15.89 -219.22 74.69
CA THR A 107 16.02 -218.45 73.42
C THR A 107 16.89 -217.18 73.55
N THR A 108 17.37 -216.68 72.41
CA THR A 108 18.22 -215.48 72.21
C THR A 108 17.40 -214.18 71.98
N SER A 109 18.07 -213.02 71.87
CA SER A 109 17.49 -211.67 71.71
C SER A 109 18.26 -210.79 70.70
N GLU A 110 17.59 -209.91 69.94
CA GLU A 110 18.23 -209.07 68.89
C GLU A 110 17.92 -207.56 69.05
N VAL A 111 18.84 -206.68 68.61
CA VAL A 111 18.71 -205.21 68.55
C VAL A 111 19.31 -204.65 67.25
N THR A 112 18.99 -203.41 66.88
CA THR A 112 19.46 -202.73 65.65
C THR A 112 20.08 -201.38 65.94
N VAL A 113 21.26 -201.10 65.36
CA VAL A 113 21.97 -199.81 65.50
C VAL A 113 21.19 -198.67 64.85
N ASN A 114 21.08 -197.53 65.53
CA ASN A 114 20.49 -196.28 65.02
C ASN A 114 21.26 -195.00 65.42
N ASP A 115 22.30 -195.12 66.25
CA ASP A 115 23.36 -194.12 66.46
C ASP A 115 24.64 -194.68 65.82
N ALA A 116 24.92 -194.27 64.58
CA ALA A 116 25.96 -194.88 63.76
C ALA A 116 27.37 -194.28 63.97
N ASP A 117 27.47 -193.04 64.45
CA ASP A 117 28.74 -192.39 64.80
C ASP A 117 29.02 -192.34 66.32
N SER A 118 28.08 -192.84 67.13
CA SER A 118 28.12 -192.89 68.59
C SER A 118 28.13 -191.50 69.25
N ASN A 119 27.37 -190.55 68.68
CA ASN A 119 27.28 -189.18 69.19
C ASN A 119 26.26 -188.99 70.34
N GLY A 120 25.41 -189.99 70.61
CA GLY A 120 24.36 -189.94 71.64
C GLY A 120 23.01 -189.42 71.12
N LYS A 121 22.80 -189.44 69.79
CA LYS A 121 21.53 -189.15 69.11
C LYS A 121 21.26 -190.21 68.04
N PRO A 122 20.00 -190.43 67.63
CA PRO A 122 19.72 -191.20 66.42
C PRO A 122 20.08 -190.40 65.17
N ASP A 123 20.67 -191.04 64.14
CA ASP A 123 21.12 -190.41 62.87
C ASP A 123 20.08 -189.45 62.23
N SER A 124 18.79 -189.76 62.42
CA SER A 124 17.66 -188.96 61.92
C SER A 124 17.54 -187.56 62.52
N GLN A 125 18.07 -187.32 63.72
CA GLN A 125 18.05 -186.00 64.37
C GLN A 125 19.10 -185.08 63.73
N ASP A 126 20.33 -185.54 63.51
CA ASP A 126 21.39 -184.73 62.90
C ASP A 126 21.07 -184.36 61.45
N ALA A 127 20.40 -185.25 60.72
CA ALA A 127 19.84 -184.95 59.40
C ALA A 127 18.80 -183.80 59.43
N ALA A 128 18.00 -183.71 60.50
CA ALA A 128 17.03 -182.62 60.68
C ALA A 128 17.71 -181.31 61.11
N GLU A 129 18.65 -181.35 62.05
CA GLU A 129 19.43 -180.19 62.49
C GLU A 129 20.20 -179.55 61.32
N ALA A 130 20.83 -180.36 60.46
CA ALA A 130 21.53 -179.89 59.26
C ALA A 130 20.58 -179.25 58.21
N ALA A 131 19.37 -179.79 58.05
CA ALA A 131 18.37 -179.23 57.13
C ALA A 131 17.83 -177.87 57.61
N ALA A 132 17.64 -177.71 58.93
CA ALA A 132 17.20 -176.46 59.53
C ALA A 132 18.28 -175.36 59.44
N GLU A 133 19.56 -175.68 59.71
CA GLU A 133 20.69 -174.75 59.52
C GLU A 133 20.78 -174.23 58.08
N ALA A 134 20.69 -175.13 57.09
CA ALA A 134 20.72 -174.74 55.68
C ALA A 134 19.57 -173.80 55.29
N ALA A 135 18.37 -174.00 55.87
CA ALA A 135 17.21 -173.17 55.60
C ALA A 135 17.31 -171.79 56.29
N VAL A 136 17.76 -171.73 57.55
CA VAL A 136 17.98 -170.45 58.26
C VAL A 136 19.01 -169.60 57.51
N LYS A 137 20.12 -170.21 57.07
CA LYS A 137 21.13 -169.50 56.28
C LYS A 137 20.57 -168.94 54.97
N ALA A 138 19.75 -169.71 54.25
CA ALA A 138 19.11 -169.21 53.02
C ALA A 138 18.15 -168.02 53.27
N ALA A 139 17.63 -167.88 54.49
CA ALA A 139 16.83 -166.72 54.90
C ALA A 139 17.70 -165.51 55.29
N GLU A 140 18.84 -165.73 55.95
CA GLU A 140 19.85 -164.70 56.25
C GLU A 140 20.45 -164.11 54.96
N ASP A 141 20.88 -164.96 54.03
CA ASP A 141 21.46 -164.55 52.74
C ASP A 141 20.46 -163.71 51.90
N ALA A 142 19.16 -164.05 51.94
CA ALA A 142 18.11 -163.29 51.26
C ALA A 142 17.88 -161.90 51.90
N ALA A 143 17.83 -161.81 53.23
CA ALA A 143 17.70 -160.53 53.93
C ALA A 143 18.92 -159.61 53.70
N GLN A 144 20.11 -160.18 53.50
CA GLN A 144 21.28 -159.37 53.14
C GLN A 144 21.16 -158.80 51.73
N ALA A 145 20.73 -159.59 50.74
CA ALA A 145 20.50 -159.09 49.39
C ALA A 145 19.48 -157.92 49.34
N GLY A 146 18.41 -157.98 50.14
CA GLY A 146 17.45 -156.87 50.28
C GLY A 146 18.07 -155.60 50.86
N LYS A 147 18.99 -155.72 51.83
CA LYS A 147 19.74 -154.59 52.41
C LYS A 147 20.75 -154.01 51.42
N ASP A 148 21.46 -154.86 50.69
CA ASP A 148 22.43 -154.44 49.68
C ASP A 148 21.73 -153.69 48.54
N LYS A 149 20.57 -154.17 48.07
CA LYS A 149 19.80 -153.46 47.03
C LYS A 149 19.18 -152.15 47.53
N LYS A 150 18.74 -152.07 48.78
CA LYS A 150 18.35 -150.80 49.42
C LYS A 150 19.51 -149.80 49.41
N ALA A 151 20.71 -150.23 49.80
CA ALA A 151 21.89 -149.37 49.81
C ALA A 151 22.37 -148.97 48.40
N GLU A 152 22.10 -149.78 47.38
CA GLU A 152 22.35 -149.44 45.97
C GLU A 152 21.41 -148.34 45.47
N VAL A 153 20.11 -148.44 45.75
CA VAL A 153 19.11 -147.47 45.23
C VAL A 153 19.02 -146.18 46.06
N GLU A 154 19.50 -146.17 47.31
CA GLU A 154 19.60 -144.92 48.10
C GLU A 154 20.94 -144.18 47.88
N ALA A 155 21.81 -144.65 46.98
CA ALA A 155 23.21 -144.24 46.90
C ALA A 155 23.46 -142.83 46.35
N ASP A 156 22.64 -142.35 45.40
CA ASP A 156 22.69 -141.00 44.84
C ASP A 156 21.62 -140.07 45.43
N GLY A 157 20.72 -140.61 46.26
CA GLY A 157 19.59 -139.90 46.87
C GLY A 157 18.33 -139.87 46.01
N VAL A 158 18.30 -140.60 44.89
CA VAL A 158 17.19 -140.68 43.93
C VAL A 158 16.65 -142.11 43.94
N VAL A 159 15.34 -142.28 44.17
CA VAL A 159 14.66 -143.58 44.17
C VAL A 159 13.44 -143.46 43.27
N ASN A 160 13.49 -144.14 42.13
CA ASN A 160 12.37 -144.22 41.19
C ASN A 160 11.43 -145.43 41.47
N PRO A 161 10.28 -145.55 40.78
CA PRO A 161 9.32 -146.63 41.03
C PRO A 161 9.87 -148.04 40.74
N ASP A 162 10.71 -148.20 39.73
CA ASP A 162 11.30 -149.49 39.35
C ASP A 162 12.36 -149.95 40.38
N GLU A 163 13.10 -149.01 40.95
CA GLU A 163 14.08 -149.25 42.02
C GLU A 163 13.43 -149.67 43.33
N LYS A 164 12.32 -149.03 43.72
CA LYS A 164 11.51 -149.51 44.85
C LYS A 164 10.99 -150.93 44.56
N SER A 165 10.47 -151.17 43.35
CA SER A 165 9.98 -152.50 42.93
C SER A 165 11.06 -153.58 43.03
N ALA A 166 12.32 -153.26 42.73
CA ALA A 166 13.45 -154.17 42.89
C ALA A 166 13.78 -154.49 44.36
N VAL A 167 13.64 -153.53 45.29
CA VAL A 167 13.79 -153.77 46.74
C VAL A 167 12.61 -154.61 47.26
N ASP A 168 11.38 -154.27 46.86
CA ASP A 168 10.17 -155.01 47.25
C ASP A 168 10.24 -156.49 46.82
N GLY A 169 10.70 -156.78 45.60
CA GLY A 169 10.88 -158.15 45.12
C GLY A 169 11.90 -158.99 45.92
N LEU A 170 12.90 -158.36 46.54
CA LEU A 170 13.85 -159.04 47.44
C LEU A 170 13.28 -159.24 48.85
N ASN A 171 12.33 -158.40 49.27
CA ASN A 171 11.57 -158.59 50.51
C ASN A 171 10.64 -159.81 50.42
N ASP A 172 10.02 -160.04 49.26
CA ASP A 172 9.21 -161.24 49.01
C ASP A 172 10.07 -162.51 49.11
N VAL A 173 11.24 -162.54 48.48
CA VAL A 173 12.19 -163.67 48.59
C VAL A 173 12.65 -163.88 50.03
N THR A 174 12.97 -162.80 50.76
CA THR A 174 13.34 -162.86 52.19
C THR A 174 12.22 -163.49 53.03
N THR A 175 10.97 -163.10 52.76
CA THR A 175 9.79 -163.61 53.45
C THR A 175 9.54 -165.09 53.13
N GLU A 176 9.70 -165.50 51.86
CA GLU A 176 9.59 -166.89 51.42
C GLU A 176 10.62 -167.79 52.12
N LYS A 177 11.90 -167.38 52.16
CA LYS A 177 12.96 -168.18 52.81
C LYS A 177 12.79 -168.22 54.33
N LYS A 178 12.41 -167.11 54.98
CA LYS A 178 12.08 -167.11 56.42
C LYS A 178 10.91 -168.05 56.73
N GLY A 179 9.85 -168.01 55.92
CA GLY A 179 8.70 -168.91 56.03
C GLY A 179 9.03 -170.38 55.78
N THR A 180 10.04 -170.68 54.96
CA THR A 180 10.53 -172.05 54.71
C THR A 180 11.37 -172.58 55.88
N ALA A 181 12.21 -171.74 56.48
CA ALA A 181 13.07 -172.13 57.61
C ALA A 181 12.31 -172.33 58.92
N THR A 182 11.28 -171.52 59.18
CA THR A 182 10.49 -171.55 60.43
C THR A 182 10.01 -172.97 60.81
N PRO A 183 9.25 -173.70 59.98
CA PRO A 183 8.76 -175.03 60.34
C PRO A 183 9.87 -176.08 60.47
N LEU A 184 11.03 -175.90 59.82
CA LEU A 184 12.17 -176.80 59.96
C LEU A 184 12.85 -176.63 61.32
N VAL A 185 13.06 -175.38 61.76
CA VAL A 185 13.58 -175.07 63.10
C VAL A 185 12.59 -175.49 64.18
N ASP A 186 11.30 -175.17 64.03
CA ASP A 186 10.27 -175.50 65.01
C ASP A 186 10.08 -177.03 65.18
N SER A 187 10.39 -177.83 64.15
CA SER A 187 10.31 -179.30 64.19
C SER A 187 11.50 -179.99 64.88
N LEU A 188 12.57 -179.26 65.21
CA LEU A 188 13.70 -179.85 65.94
C LEU A 188 13.31 -180.20 67.39
N PRO A 189 13.98 -181.19 68.02
CA PRO A 189 13.92 -181.39 69.47
C PRO A 189 14.37 -180.13 70.23
N GLU A 190 13.86 -179.94 71.44
CA GLU A 190 14.26 -178.81 72.30
C GLU A 190 15.72 -178.96 72.74
N GLY A 191 16.54 -177.94 72.45
CA GLY A 191 17.97 -177.96 72.70
C GLY A 191 18.70 -176.74 72.11
N PRO A 192 20.01 -176.59 72.38
CA PRO A 192 20.76 -175.37 72.06
C PRO A 192 20.86 -175.08 70.56
N VAL A 193 20.80 -176.10 69.70
CA VAL A 193 20.81 -175.94 68.24
C VAL A 193 19.51 -175.27 67.77
N LYS A 194 18.36 -175.70 68.30
CA LYS A 194 17.04 -175.10 68.01
C LYS A 194 16.97 -173.64 68.47
N GLU A 195 17.43 -173.35 69.69
CA GLU A 195 17.46 -171.98 70.22
C GLU A 195 18.35 -171.05 69.38
N ALA A 196 19.56 -171.50 68.99
CA ALA A 196 20.49 -170.72 68.18
C ALA A 196 19.95 -170.46 66.76
N LEU A 197 19.36 -171.48 66.12
CA LEU A 197 18.74 -171.34 64.80
C LEU A 197 17.53 -170.41 64.84
N LYS A 198 16.69 -170.51 65.86
CA LYS A 198 15.54 -169.62 66.02
C LYS A 198 15.98 -168.17 66.25
N ALA A 199 16.98 -167.93 67.09
CA ALA A 199 17.49 -166.59 67.38
C ALA A 199 18.13 -165.90 66.15
N ARG A 200 18.72 -166.66 65.23
CA ARG A 200 19.16 -166.18 63.91
C ARG A 200 17.97 -165.89 62.99
N LEU A 201 17.05 -166.83 62.88
CA LEU A 201 15.86 -166.68 62.02
C LEU A 201 14.97 -165.50 62.43
N ASP A 202 14.83 -165.23 63.73
CA ASP A 202 14.07 -164.08 64.24
C ASP A 202 14.66 -162.75 63.74
N GLN A 203 15.99 -162.64 63.54
CA GLN A 203 16.69 -161.45 63.02
C GLN A 203 16.57 -161.23 61.51
N VAL A 204 16.06 -162.21 60.75
CA VAL A 204 15.83 -162.07 59.29
C VAL A 204 14.71 -161.04 59.06
N THR A 205 15.03 -159.94 58.38
CA THR A 205 14.17 -158.76 58.21
C THR A 205 14.24 -158.17 56.81
N THR A 206 13.15 -157.57 56.36
CA THR A 206 12.99 -156.85 55.08
C THR A 206 13.59 -155.43 55.12
N SER A 207 13.70 -154.78 53.96
CA SER A 207 14.25 -153.43 53.77
C SER A 207 13.25 -152.52 53.03
N GLU A 208 13.04 -151.29 53.49
CA GLU A 208 12.08 -150.36 52.90
C GLU A 208 12.78 -149.13 52.27
N VAL A 209 12.26 -148.65 51.13
CA VAL A 209 12.65 -147.39 50.46
C VAL A 209 11.41 -146.64 50.00
N THR A 210 11.51 -145.32 49.84
CA THR A 210 10.42 -144.44 49.37
C THR A 210 10.77 -143.82 48.03
N VAL A 211 9.85 -143.89 47.05
CA VAL A 211 10.00 -143.17 45.78
C VAL A 211 10.08 -141.66 46.05
N ASN A 212 11.06 -140.99 45.46
CA ASN A 212 11.19 -139.54 45.46
C ASN A 212 11.51 -138.93 44.08
N ASP A 213 11.70 -139.75 43.05
CA ASP A 213 11.70 -139.39 41.62
C ASP A 213 10.49 -140.09 40.98
N ALA A 214 9.39 -139.38 40.80
CA ALA A 214 8.10 -139.97 40.40
C ALA A 214 7.90 -140.08 38.89
N ASP A 215 8.67 -139.34 38.08
CA ASP A 215 8.62 -139.39 36.60
C ASP A 215 9.87 -140.02 35.96
N SER A 216 10.82 -140.49 36.78
CA SER A 216 12.10 -141.10 36.41
C SER A 216 13.01 -140.15 35.62
N ASN A 217 13.04 -138.87 35.97
CA ASN A 217 13.87 -137.87 35.28
C ASN A 217 15.34 -137.81 35.74
N GLY A 218 15.68 -138.48 36.86
CA GLY A 218 17.02 -138.49 37.43
C GLY A 218 17.27 -137.37 38.45
N LYS A 219 16.20 -136.84 39.05
CA LYS A 219 16.21 -135.86 40.14
C LYS A 219 15.09 -136.20 41.14
N PRO A 220 15.19 -135.78 42.41
CA PRO A 220 14.04 -135.82 43.31
C PRO A 220 12.98 -134.78 42.92
N ASP A 221 11.68 -135.13 43.03
CA ASP A 221 10.50 -134.28 42.76
C ASP A 221 10.60 -132.87 43.40
N SER A 222 11.26 -132.78 44.57
CA SER A 222 11.48 -131.54 45.30
C SER A 222 12.41 -130.55 44.58
N GLN A 223 13.30 -131.02 43.71
CA GLN A 223 14.15 -130.18 42.87
C GLN A 223 13.33 -129.58 41.72
N ASP A 224 12.53 -130.38 41.02
CA ASP A 224 11.71 -129.87 39.91
C ASP A 224 10.62 -128.90 40.38
N ALA A 225 10.06 -129.12 41.58
CA ALA A 225 9.19 -128.16 42.25
C ALA A 225 9.90 -126.81 42.52
N ALA A 226 11.19 -126.83 42.87
CA ALA A 226 11.99 -125.63 43.07
C ALA A 226 12.37 -124.93 41.75
N GLU A 227 12.79 -125.69 40.74
CA GLU A 227 13.10 -125.18 39.39
C GLU A 227 11.87 -124.50 38.76
N ALA A 228 10.68 -125.12 38.87
CA ALA A 228 9.43 -124.54 38.39
C ALA A 228 9.02 -123.26 39.14
N ALA A 229 9.24 -123.20 40.46
CA ALA A 229 8.98 -122.00 41.25
C ALA A 229 9.92 -120.84 40.89
N ALA A 230 11.20 -121.14 40.61
CA ALA A 230 12.19 -120.17 40.18
C ALA A 230 11.88 -119.62 38.77
N GLU A 231 11.52 -120.47 37.80
CA GLU A 231 11.07 -120.04 36.46
C GLU A 231 9.85 -119.11 36.53
N ALA A 232 8.84 -119.46 37.33
CA ALA A 232 7.66 -118.63 37.52
C ALA A 232 7.99 -117.24 38.10
N ALA A 233 8.95 -117.17 39.04
CA ALA A 233 9.39 -115.92 39.64
C ALA A 233 10.25 -115.06 38.69
N VAL A 234 11.17 -115.66 37.93
CA VAL A 234 11.96 -114.95 36.91
C VAL A 234 11.05 -114.36 35.85
N LYS A 235 10.07 -115.13 35.36
CA LYS A 235 9.09 -114.63 34.39
C LYS A 235 8.28 -113.45 34.95
N ALA A 236 7.83 -113.51 36.20
CA ALA A 236 7.12 -112.39 36.82
C ALA A 236 7.97 -111.11 36.93
N ALA A 237 9.30 -111.23 36.98
CA ALA A 237 10.23 -110.10 36.94
C ALA A 237 10.46 -109.57 35.51
N GLU A 238 10.52 -110.46 34.51
CA GLU A 238 10.57 -110.10 33.08
C GLU A 238 9.29 -109.35 32.64
N ASP A 239 8.12 -109.88 32.97
CA ASP A 239 6.81 -109.28 32.65
C ASP A 239 6.66 -107.88 33.29
N ALA A 240 7.16 -107.69 34.52
CA ALA A 240 7.18 -106.39 35.21
C ALA A 240 8.11 -105.37 34.53
N ALA A 241 9.33 -105.78 34.16
CA ALA A 241 10.26 -104.90 33.44
C ALA A 241 9.74 -104.51 32.06
N GLN A 242 8.96 -105.36 31.39
CA GLN A 242 8.32 -104.99 30.13
C GLN A 242 7.23 -103.94 30.34
N ALA A 243 6.37 -104.09 31.35
CA ALA A 243 5.37 -103.07 31.68
C ALA A 243 5.99 -101.69 31.97
N GLY A 244 7.14 -101.64 32.65
CA GLY A 244 7.90 -100.39 32.86
C GLY A 244 8.41 -99.76 31.56
N LYS A 245 8.87 -100.56 30.60
CA LYS A 245 9.31 -100.10 29.27
C LYS A 245 8.13 -99.59 28.43
N ASP A 246 7.01 -100.31 28.46
CA ASP A 246 5.80 -99.95 27.73
C ASP A 246 5.23 -98.62 28.27
N LYS A 247 5.21 -98.44 29.61
CA LYS A 247 4.76 -97.16 30.21
C LYS A 247 5.72 -96.01 29.93
N LYS A 248 7.04 -96.23 29.90
CA LYS A 248 8.01 -95.23 29.42
C LYS A 248 7.69 -94.79 27.98
N ALA A 249 7.45 -95.75 27.08
CA ALA A 249 7.12 -95.46 25.69
C ALA A 249 5.76 -94.77 25.52
N GLU A 250 4.80 -94.99 26.42
CA GLU A 250 3.52 -94.28 26.47
C GLU A 250 3.71 -92.80 26.87
N VAL A 251 4.49 -92.50 27.91
CA VAL A 251 4.67 -91.12 28.42
C VAL A 251 5.67 -90.30 27.62
N GLU A 252 6.59 -90.91 26.87
CA GLU A 252 7.48 -90.19 25.95
C GLU A 252 6.87 -89.94 24.56
N ALA A 253 5.60 -90.30 24.33
CA ALA A 253 4.99 -90.41 23.00
C ALA A 253 4.67 -89.08 22.30
N ASP A 254 4.29 -88.04 23.03
CA ASP A 254 4.03 -86.69 22.51
C ASP A 254 5.21 -85.71 22.76
N GLY A 255 6.20 -86.13 23.53
CA GLY A 255 7.38 -85.34 23.92
C GLY A 255 7.20 -84.55 25.21
N VAL A 256 6.10 -84.74 25.94
CA VAL A 256 5.77 -84.07 27.20
C VAL A 256 5.73 -85.12 28.32
N VAL A 257 6.45 -84.88 29.41
CA VAL A 257 6.50 -85.79 30.58
C VAL A 257 6.30 -84.96 31.84
N ASN A 258 5.17 -85.14 32.49
CA ASN A 258 4.83 -84.47 33.75
C ASN A 258 5.25 -85.29 35.00
N PRO A 259 5.15 -84.73 36.23
CA PRO A 259 5.57 -85.42 37.45
C PRO A 259 4.77 -86.69 37.77
N ASP A 260 3.48 -86.73 37.46
CA ASP A 260 2.60 -87.89 37.72
C ASP A 260 2.92 -89.04 36.75
N GLU A 261 3.26 -88.72 35.50
CA GLU A 261 3.72 -89.68 34.48
C GLU A 261 5.07 -90.30 34.84
N LYS A 262 6.04 -89.49 35.30
CA LYS A 262 7.27 -90.04 35.87
C LYS A 262 6.96 -90.93 37.09
N SER A 263 6.06 -90.50 37.98
CA SER A 263 5.67 -91.30 39.15
C SER A 263 5.03 -92.64 38.76
N ALA A 264 4.33 -92.71 37.62
CA ALA A 264 3.77 -93.96 37.10
C ALA A 264 4.85 -94.92 36.57
N VAL A 265 5.90 -94.39 35.91
CA VAL A 265 7.07 -95.18 35.49
C VAL A 265 7.88 -95.65 36.71
N ASP A 266 8.11 -94.76 37.68
CA ASP A 266 8.81 -95.08 38.94
C ASP A 266 8.08 -96.19 39.73
N GLY A 267 6.74 -96.14 39.82
CA GLY A 267 5.95 -97.20 40.48
C GLY A 267 6.07 -98.58 39.80
N LEU A 268 6.26 -98.62 38.48
CA LEU A 268 6.52 -99.88 37.75
C LEU A 268 7.98 -100.35 37.90
N ASN A 269 8.92 -99.43 38.12
CA ASN A 269 10.30 -99.75 38.49
C ASN A 269 10.39 -100.38 39.89
N ASP A 270 9.61 -99.89 40.85
CA ASP A 270 9.50 -100.49 42.19
C ASP A 270 8.95 -101.92 42.11
N VAL A 271 7.87 -102.15 41.34
CA VAL A 271 7.33 -103.51 41.10
C VAL A 271 8.36 -104.40 40.41
N THR A 272 9.08 -103.89 39.41
CA THR A 272 10.17 -104.63 38.73
C THR A 272 11.27 -105.03 39.71
N THR A 273 11.66 -104.12 40.60
CA THR A 273 12.68 -104.34 41.63
C THR A 273 12.20 -105.35 42.68
N GLU A 274 10.93 -105.27 43.10
CA GLU A 274 10.30 -106.24 44.00
C GLU A 274 10.31 -107.65 43.38
N LYS A 275 9.82 -107.82 42.14
CA LYS A 275 9.75 -109.14 41.50
C LYS A 275 11.14 -109.71 41.24
N LYS A 276 12.09 -108.90 40.77
CA LYS A 276 13.51 -109.30 40.66
C LYS A 276 14.06 -109.76 42.01
N GLY A 277 13.79 -109.00 43.08
CA GLY A 277 14.17 -109.35 44.46
C GLY A 277 13.53 -110.63 44.99
N THR A 278 12.31 -110.99 44.56
CA THR A 278 11.70 -112.29 44.91
C THR A 278 12.25 -113.47 44.11
N ALA A 279 12.67 -113.25 42.86
CA ALA A 279 13.21 -114.29 42.00
C ALA A 279 14.66 -114.66 42.34
N THR A 280 15.51 -113.68 42.69
CA THR A 280 16.93 -113.89 43.04
C THR A 280 17.16 -115.02 44.05
N PRO A 281 16.56 -115.01 45.27
CA PRO A 281 16.81 -116.06 46.25
C PRO A 281 16.28 -117.44 45.83
N LEU A 282 15.23 -117.50 44.99
CA LEU A 282 14.72 -118.76 44.45
C LEU A 282 15.71 -119.37 43.46
N VAL A 283 16.20 -118.58 42.50
CA VAL A 283 17.22 -119.01 41.53
C VAL A 283 18.54 -119.36 42.24
N ASP A 284 19.00 -118.54 43.17
CA ASP A 284 20.24 -118.77 43.93
C ASP A 284 20.16 -120.05 44.78
N SER A 285 18.96 -120.45 45.24
CA SER A 285 18.73 -121.67 46.02
C SER A 285 18.69 -122.98 45.21
N LEU A 286 18.64 -122.91 43.88
CA LEU A 286 18.71 -124.10 43.03
C LEU A 286 20.09 -124.78 43.10
N PRO A 287 20.18 -126.10 42.83
CA PRO A 287 21.46 -126.76 42.56
C PRO A 287 22.20 -126.14 41.37
N GLU A 288 23.53 -126.22 41.37
CA GLU A 288 24.34 -125.74 40.25
C GLU A 288 24.10 -126.58 38.98
N GLY A 289 23.73 -125.92 37.89
CA GLY A 289 23.37 -126.58 36.64
C GLY A 289 22.76 -125.63 35.60
N PRO A 290 22.48 -126.12 34.37
CA PRO A 290 22.11 -125.28 33.24
C PRO A 290 20.79 -124.52 33.43
N VAL A 291 19.86 -125.06 34.22
CA VAL A 291 18.59 -124.38 34.56
C VAL A 291 18.84 -123.15 35.42
N LYS A 292 19.70 -123.27 36.46
CA LYS A 292 20.11 -122.14 37.30
C LYS A 292 20.86 -121.08 36.50
N GLU A 293 21.80 -121.48 35.64
CA GLU A 293 22.54 -120.55 34.77
C GLU A 293 21.60 -119.79 33.83
N ALA A 294 20.65 -120.48 33.16
CA ALA A 294 19.71 -119.86 32.24
C ALA A 294 18.73 -118.90 32.94
N LEU A 295 18.18 -119.31 34.10
CA LEU A 295 17.31 -118.46 34.92
C LEU A 295 18.04 -117.23 35.43
N LYS A 296 19.28 -117.39 35.91
CA LYS A 296 20.10 -116.26 36.36
C LYS A 296 20.43 -115.30 35.21
N ALA A 297 20.80 -115.81 34.03
CA ALA A 297 21.11 -114.99 32.87
C ALA A 297 19.91 -114.17 32.35
N ARG A 298 18.68 -114.70 32.48
CA ARG A 298 17.43 -113.96 32.25
C ARG A 298 17.18 -112.91 33.33
N LEU A 299 17.29 -113.31 34.60
CA LEU A 299 17.06 -112.41 35.73
C LEU A 299 18.05 -111.23 35.76
N ASP A 300 19.31 -111.44 35.37
CA ASP A 300 20.33 -110.39 35.25
C ASP A 300 19.90 -109.32 34.21
N GLN A 301 19.20 -109.70 33.13
CA GLN A 301 18.68 -108.80 32.08
C GLN A 301 17.40 -108.01 32.47
N VAL A 302 16.77 -108.32 33.60
CA VAL A 302 15.62 -107.55 34.12
C VAL A 302 16.10 -106.17 34.61
N THR A 303 15.71 -105.11 33.91
CA THR A 303 16.10 -103.71 34.21
C THR A 303 14.89 -102.78 34.34
N THR A 304 15.04 -101.73 35.13
CA THR A 304 14.13 -100.58 35.24
C THR A 304 14.20 -99.69 33.99
N SER A 305 13.29 -98.71 33.89
CA SER A 305 13.18 -97.72 32.80
C SER A 305 13.14 -96.29 33.36
N GLU A 306 13.94 -95.38 32.83
CA GLU A 306 14.04 -93.99 33.34
C GLU A 306 13.40 -92.98 32.37
N VAL A 307 12.73 -91.97 32.91
CA VAL A 307 12.20 -90.79 32.18
C VAL A 307 12.51 -89.51 32.96
N THR A 308 12.61 -88.38 32.27
CA THR A 308 12.86 -87.05 32.85
C THR A 308 11.63 -86.18 32.71
N VAL A 309 11.18 -85.54 33.80
CA VAL A 309 10.13 -84.50 33.73
C VAL A 309 10.63 -83.35 32.85
N ASN A 310 9.79 -82.89 31.93
CA ASN A 310 10.04 -81.70 31.11
C ASN A 310 8.82 -80.77 30.99
N ASP A 311 7.69 -81.11 31.62
CA ASP A 311 6.53 -80.25 31.89
C ASP A 311 6.35 -80.25 33.42
N ALA A 312 6.90 -79.23 34.10
CA ALA A 312 7.01 -79.24 35.55
C ALA A 312 5.77 -78.68 36.28
N ASP A 313 4.90 -77.92 35.59
CA ASP A 313 3.64 -77.40 36.13
C ASP A 313 2.38 -78.13 35.62
N SER A 314 2.58 -79.16 34.78
CA SER A 314 1.55 -80.02 34.17
C SER A 314 0.58 -79.26 33.26
N ASN A 315 1.10 -78.32 32.48
CA ASN A 315 0.30 -77.45 31.61
C ASN A 315 0.08 -77.99 30.19
N GLY A 316 0.79 -79.05 29.78
CA GLY A 316 0.65 -79.72 28.48
C GLY A 316 1.59 -79.22 27.37
N LYS A 317 2.64 -78.48 27.70
CA LYS A 317 3.79 -78.17 26.83
C LYS A 317 5.09 -78.26 27.64
N PRO A 318 6.26 -78.46 27.01
CA PRO A 318 7.52 -78.52 27.75
C PRO A 318 7.93 -77.16 28.34
N ASP A 319 8.61 -77.17 29.49
CA ASP A 319 9.21 -76.02 30.19
C ASP A 319 10.04 -75.11 29.27
N SER A 320 10.64 -75.69 28.21
CA SER A 320 11.43 -74.97 27.21
C SER A 320 10.58 -74.14 26.24
N GLN A 321 9.33 -74.53 25.99
CA GLN A 321 8.35 -73.71 25.28
C GLN A 321 7.84 -72.57 26.18
N ASP A 322 7.58 -72.84 27.48
CA ASP A 322 7.22 -71.80 28.44
C ASP A 322 8.29 -70.72 28.58
N ALA A 323 9.56 -71.12 28.69
CA ALA A 323 10.69 -70.19 28.71
C ALA A 323 10.76 -69.33 27.43
N ALA A 324 10.41 -69.89 26.26
CA ALA A 324 10.39 -69.16 24.99
C ALA A 324 9.19 -68.19 24.90
N GLU A 325 7.98 -68.63 25.27
CA GLU A 325 6.78 -67.80 25.30
C GLU A 325 6.94 -66.62 26.28
N ALA A 326 7.49 -66.86 27.47
CA ALA A 326 7.78 -65.81 28.46
C ALA A 326 8.84 -64.80 27.98
N ALA A 327 9.88 -65.27 27.27
CA ALA A 327 10.89 -64.40 26.68
C ALA A 327 10.33 -63.53 25.54
N ALA A 328 9.43 -64.09 24.72
CA ALA A 328 8.76 -63.37 23.65
C ALA A 328 7.77 -62.32 24.19
N GLU A 329 6.97 -62.65 25.21
CA GLU A 329 6.09 -61.70 25.92
C GLU A 329 6.89 -60.53 26.52
N ALA A 330 8.00 -60.80 27.20
CA ALA A 330 8.85 -59.77 27.77
C ALA A 330 9.44 -58.84 26.68
N ALA A 331 9.82 -59.38 25.52
CA ALA A 331 10.35 -58.60 24.40
C ALA A 331 9.27 -57.76 23.69
N VAL A 332 8.07 -58.31 23.47
CA VAL A 332 6.93 -57.57 22.91
C VAL A 332 6.55 -56.41 23.85
N LYS A 333 6.45 -56.67 25.15
CA LYS A 333 6.17 -55.62 26.13
C LYS A 333 7.22 -54.51 26.13
N ALA A 334 8.52 -54.85 26.04
CA ALA A 334 9.57 -53.84 25.96
C ALA A 334 9.47 -52.97 24.68
N ALA A 335 8.86 -53.47 23.60
CA ALA A 335 8.57 -52.71 22.40
C ALA A 335 7.30 -51.84 22.54
N GLU A 336 6.26 -52.33 23.23
CA GLU A 336 5.07 -51.56 23.60
C GLU A 336 5.41 -50.38 24.53
N ASP A 337 6.18 -50.63 25.59
CA ASP A 337 6.63 -49.61 26.56
C ASP A 337 7.48 -48.52 25.86
N ALA A 338 8.34 -48.90 24.90
CA ALA A 338 9.13 -47.96 24.10
C ALA A 338 8.26 -47.09 23.17
N ALA A 339 7.29 -47.69 22.47
CA ALA A 339 6.35 -46.95 21.63
C ALA A 339 5.47 -46.00 22.45
N GLN A 340 5.13 -46.36 23.69
CA GLN A 340 4.39 -45.47 24.59
C GLN A 340 5.25 -44.28 25.02
N ALA A 341 6.52 -44.48 25.37
CA ALA A 341 7.43 -43.37 25.67
C ALA A 341 7.58 -42.39 24.48
N GLY A 342 7.60 -42.88 23.24
CA GLY A 342 7.58 -42.04 22.03
C GLY A 342 6.30 -41.22 21.89
N LYS A 343 5.12 -41.79 22.21
CA LYS A 343 3.83 -41.08 22.22
C LYS A 343 3.76 -40.03 23.32
N ASP A 344 4.24 -40.37 24.52
CA ASP A 344 4.27 -39.47 25.67
C ASP A 344 5.19 -38.27 25.40
N LYS A 345 6.37 -38.51 24.79
CA LYS A 345 7.28 -37.41 24.41
C LYS A 345 6.73 -36.56 23.26
N LYS A 346 6.02 -37.14 22.29
CA LYS A 346 5.25 -36.39 21.28
C LYS A 346 4.23 -35.46 21.95
N ALA A 347 3.46 -35.98 22.90
CA ALA A 347 2.45 -35.20 23.62
C ALA A 347 3.06 -34.11 24.53
N GLU A 348 4.29 -34.31 25.02
CA GLU A 348 5.04 -33.29 25.77
C GLU A 348 5.49 -32.13 24.86
N VAL A 349 6.03 -32.41 23.67
CA VAL A 349 6.53 -31.36 22.76
C VAL A 349 5.44 -30.69 21.93
N GLU A 350 4.26 -31.30 21.77
CA GLU A 350 3.10 -30.65 21.13
C GLU A 350 2.24 -29.84 22.12
N ALA A 351 2.66 -29.70 23.39
CA ALA A 351 1.80 -29.22 24.49
C ALA A 351 1.53 -27.70 24.49
N ASP A 352 2.47 -26.88 24.03
CA ASP A 352 2.33 -25.41 23.91
C ASP A 352 2.10 -24.95 22.46
N GLY A 353 2.31 -25.85 21.48
CA GLY A 353 2.09 -25.61 20.06
C GLY A 353 3.34 -25.26 19.26
N VAL A 354 4.53 -25.22 19.88
CA VAL A 354 5.82 -25.06 19.21
C VAL A 354 6.67 -26.31 19.35
N VAL A 355 7.32 -26.72 18.26
CA VAL A 355 8.22 -27.88 18.17
C VAL A 355 9.48 -27.43 17.46
N ASN A 356 10.59 -27.37 18.21
CA ASN A 356 11.90 -27.02 17.69
C ASN A 356 12.70 -28.25 17.18
N PRO A 357 13.87 -28.06 16.54
CA PRO A 357 14.66 -29.17 15.99
C PRO A 357 15.17 -30.17 17.04
N ASP A 358 15.52 -29.72 18.24
CA ASP A 358 16.03 -30.58 19.32
C ASP A 358 14.88 -31.42 19.92
N GLU A 359 13.68 -30.87 20.02
CA GLU A 359 12.47 -31.58 20.44
C GLU A 359 12.05 -32.66 19.45
N LYS A 360 12.09 -32.38 18.15
CA LYS A 360 11.91 -33.44 17.14
C LYS A 360 13.00 -34.51 17.27
N SER A 361 14.26 -34.11 17.46
CA SER A 361 15.39 -35.04 17.64
C SER A 361 15.18 -35.98 18.85
N ALA A 362 14.58 -35.48 19.94
CA ALA A 362 14.21 -36.28 21.10
C ALA A 362 13.09 -37.31 20.81
N VAL A 363 12.09 -36.96 19.98
CA VAL A 363 11.05 -37.90 19.52
C VAL A 363 11.65 -38.93 18.55
N ASP A 364 12.50 -38.51 17.61
CA ASP A 364 13.20 -39.40 16.67
C ASP A 364 14.08 -40.44 17.40
N GLY A 365 14.82 -40.03 18.44
CA GLY A 365 15.61 -40.95 19.26
C GLY A 365 14.78 -42.02 19.99
N LEU A 366 13.54 -41.72 20.36
CA LEU A 366 12.60 -42.70 20.95
C LEU A 366 11.98 -43.61 19.87
N ASN A 367 11.84 -43.13 18.63
CA ASN A 367 11.44 -43.95 17.49
C ASN A 367 12.53 -44.98 17.11
N ASP A 368 13.81 -44.60 17.19
CA ASP A 368 14.94 -45.53 17.00
C ASP A 368 14.92 -46.64 18.07
N VAL A 369 14.75 -46.29 19.35
CA VAL A 369 14.62 -47.28 20.44
C VAL A 369 13.39 -48.18 20.24
N THR A 370 12.25 -47.61 19.84
CA THR A 370 11.04 -48.40 19.50
C THR A 370 11.31 -49.39 18.38
N THR A 371 12.02 -48.97 17.35
CA THR A 371 12.40 -49.81 16.20
C THR A 371 13.37 -50.92 16.60
N GLU A 372 14.35 -50.62 17.46
CA GLU A 372 15.31 -51.59 18.01
C GLU A 372 14.58 -52.68 18.84
N LYS A 373 13.67 -52.29 19.74
CA LYS A 373 12.93 -53.26 20.56
C LYS A 373 11.94 -54.08 19.74
N LYS A 374 11.23 -53.46 18.78
CA LYS A 374 10.38 -54.19 17.82
C LYS A 374 11.20 -55.21 17.01
N GLY A 375 12.35 -54.81 16.48
CA GLY A 375 13.27 -55.69 15.76
C GLY A 375 13.87 -56.82 16.62
N THR A 376 13.99 -56.63 17.93
CA THR A 376 14.41 -57.66 18.89
C THR A 376 13.29 -58.66 19.22
N ALA A 377 12.04 -58.19 19.32
CA ALA A 377 10.89 -59.03 19.63
C ALA A 377 10.43 -59.90 18.45
N THR A 378 10.49 -59.38 17.20
CA THR A 378 10.07 -60.12 16.00
C THR A 378 10.64 -61.54 15.89
N PRO A 379 11.98 -61.76 15.90
CA PRO A 379 12.53 -63.11 15.76
C PRO A 379 12.20 -64.05 16.92
N LEU A 380 11.93 -63.52 18.12
CA LEU A 380 11.51 -64.32 19.27
C LEU A 380 10.07 -64.82 19.05
N VAL A 381 9.14 -63.93 18.70
CA VAL A 381 7.75 -64.30 18.39
C VAL A 381 7.67 -65.23 17.18
N ASP A 382 8.42 -64.95 16.11
CA ASP A 382 8.45 -65.79 14.91
C ASP A 382 8.98 -67.21 15.19
N SER A 383 9.85 -67.37 16.19
CA SER A 383 10.43 -68.67 16.59
C SER A 383 9.51 -69.56 17.43
N LEU A 384 8.40 -69.03 17.95
CA LEU A 384 7.42 -69.81 18.71
C LEU A 384 6.69 -70.84 17.83
N PRO A 385 6.16 -71.94 18.40
CA PRO A 385 5.21 -72.81 17.72
C PRO A 385 3.95 -72.05 17.27
N GLU A 386 3.31 -72.52 16.19
CA GLU A 386 2.04 -71.93 15.73
C GLU A 386 0.92 -72.19 16.73
N GLY A 387 0.26 -71.13 17.20
CA GLY A 387 -0.77 -71.20 18.24
C GLY A 387 -1.20 -69.83 18.76
N PRO A 388 -2.21 -69.78 19.66
CA PRO A 388 -2.87 -68.54 20.06
C PRO A 388 -1.94 -67.56 20.80
N VAL A 389 -0.90 -68.05 21.49
CA VAL A 389 0.11 -67.19 22.14
C VAL A 389 0.93 -66.44 21.08
N LYS A 390 1.40 -67.14 20.04
CA LYS A 390 2.12 -66.54 18.91
C LYS A 390 1.26 -65.54 18.14
N GLU A 391 0.00 -65.89 17.85
CA GLU A 391 -0.94 -64.98 17.20
C GLU A 391 -1.19 -63.69 18.01
N ALA A 392 -1.42 -63.82 19.33
CA ALA A 392 -1.65 -62.68 20.21
C ALA A 392 -0.41 -61.77 20.37
N LEU A 393 0.77 -62.37 20.56
CA LEU A 393 2.03 -61.64 20.63
C LEU A 393 2.34 -60.92 19.31
N LYS A 394 2.12 -61.58 18.17
CA LYS A 394 2.29 -60.96 16.86
C LYS A 394 1.31 -59.82 16.64
N ALA A 395 0.03 -59.99 16.99
CA ALA A 395 -0.99 -58.95 16.85
C ALA A 395 -0.71 -57.71 17.72
N ARG A 396 -0.09 -57.88 18.89
CA ARG A 396 0.44 -56.77 19.72
C ARG A 396 1.67 -56.12 19.08
N LEU A 397 2.64 -56.93 18.65
CA LEU A 397 3.86 -56.43 18.01
C LEU A 397 3.57 -55.66 16.70
N ASP A 398 2.58 -56.09 15.92
CA ASP A 398 2.12 -55.38 14.71
C ASP A 398 1.56 -53.98 15.06
N GLN A 399 0.95 -53.79 16.24
CA GLN A 399 0.43 -52.50 16.75
C GLN A 399 1.51 -51.56 17.33
N VAL A 400 2.75 -52.02 17.52
CA VAL A 400 3.88 -51.18 17.95
C VAL A 400 4.27 -50.23 16.80
N THR A 401 3.98 -48.94 16.95
CA THR A 401 4.27 -47.89 15.96
C THR A 401 5.14 -46.77 16.54
N THR A 402 5.92 -46.13 15.67
CA THR A 402 6.61 -44.86 15.94
C THR A 402 5.62 -43.69 16.06
N SER A 403 6.11 -42.53 16.52
CA SER A 403 5.36 -41.28 16.65
C SER A 403 6.04 -40.15 15.87
N GLU A 404 5.30 -39.45 15.01
CA GLU A 404 5.85 -38.37 14.17
C GLU A 404 5.46 -36.98 14.70
N VAL A 405 6.40 -36.03 14.64
CA VAL A 405 6.19 -34.59 14.86
C VAL A 405 6.88 -33.78 13.77
N THR A 406 6.36 -32.60 13.46
CA THR A 406 6.93 -31.66 12.48
C THR A 406 7.51 -30.46 13.21
N VAL A 407 8.74 -30.07 12.88
CA VAL A 407 9.30 -28.78 13.34
C VAL A 407 8.41 -27.65 12.81
N ASN A 408 8.04 -26.73 13.69
CA ASN A 408 7.33 -25.50 13.34
C ASN A 408 7.88 -24.25 14.06
N ASP A 409 8.95 -24.36 14.85
CA ASP A 409 9.81 -23.26 15.33
C ASP A 409 11.24 -23.59 14.86
N ALA A 410 11.62 -23.13 13.67
CA ALA A 410 12.85 -23.56 13.01
C ALA A 410 14.12 -22.83 13.47
N ASP A 411 14.00 -21.63 14.06
CA ASP A 411 15.11 -20.87 14.62
C ASP A 411 15.18 -20.91 16.17
N SER A 412 14.23 -21.61 16.80
CA SER A 412 14.12 -21.82 18.26
C SER A 412 13.89 -20.52 19.04
N ASN A 413 13.01 -19.66 18.50
CA ASN A 413 12.72 -18.34 19.07
C ASN A 413 11.52 -18.32 20.04
N GLY A 414 10.73 -19.40 20.12
CA GLY A 414 9.60 -19.57 21.04
C GLY A 414 8.22 -19.15 20.48
N LYS A 415 8.08 -18.96 19.17
CA LYS A 415 6.80 -18.85 18.44
C LYS A 415 6.87 -19.65 17.13
N PRO A 416 5.72 -20.03 16.54
CA PRO A 416 5.76 -20.79 15.28
C PRO A 416 6.25 -19.96 14.09
N ASP A 417 6.94 -20.58 13.14
CA ASP A 417 7.35 -20.07 11.83
C ASP A 417 6.20 -19.35 11.09
N SER A 418 4.96 -19.80 11.31
CA SER A 418 3.75 -19.21 10.73
C SER A 418 3.33 -17.89 11.38
N GLN A 419 3.65 -17.67 12.65
CA GLN A 419 3.56 -16.37 13.31
C GLN A 419 4.68 -15.44 12.84
N ASP A 420 5.91 -15.94 12.69
CA ASP A 420 7.02 -15.15 12.11
C ASP A 420 6.73 -14.68 10.69
N ALA A 421 6.19 -15.56 9.84
CA ALA A 421 5.75 -15.20 8.50
C ALA A 421 4.64 -14.13 8.51
N ALA A 422 3.73 -14.16 9.50
CA ALA A 422 2.68 -13.16 9.66
C ALA A 422 3.21 -11.81 10.17
N GLU A 423 4.09 -11.81 11.17
CA GLU A 423 4.76 -10.61 11.70
C GLU A 423 5.61 -9.94 10.62
N ALA A 424 6.39 -10.71 9.85
CA ALA A 424 7.18 -10.20 8.73
C ALA A 424 6.32 -9.64 7.58
N ALA A 425 5.18 -10.27 7.27
CA ALA A 425 4.23 -9.76 6.27
C ALA A 425 3.56 -8.45 6.73
N ALA A 426 3.20 -8.34 8.00
CA ALA A 426 2.63 -7.13 8.58
C ALA A 426 3.66 -5.98 8.64
N GLU A 427 4.90 -6.24 9.06
CA GLU A 427 6.02 -5.28 9.03
C GLU A 427 6.28 -4.75 7.60
N ALA A 428 6.34 -5.64 6.60
CA ALA A 428 6.50 -5.24 5.21
C ALA A 428 5.33 -4.37 4.69
N ALA A 429 4.09 -4.67 5.10
CA ALA A 429 2.91 -3.90 4.71
C ALA A 429 2.84 -2.53 5.40
N VAL A 430 3.14 -2.44 6.70
CA VAL A 430 3.25 -1.16 7.42
C VAL A 430 4.32 -0.29 6.78
N LYS A 431 5.50 -0.86 6.49
CA LYS A 431 6.57 -0.12 5.82
C LYS A 431 6.15 0.39 4.43
N ALA A 432 5.44 -0.42 3.63
CA ALA A 432 4.92 0.02 2.34
C ALA A 432 3.91 1.19 2.44
N ALA A 433 3.20 1.30 3.58
CA ALA A 433 2.32 2.44 3.87
C ALA A 433 3.10 3.68 4.35
N GLU A 434 4.16 3.49 5.15
CA GLU A 434 5.10 4.56 5.55
C GLU A 434 5.83 5.14 4.32
N ASP A 435 6.40 4.29 3.47
CA ASP A 435 7.11 4.67 2.23
C ASP A 435 6.17 5.43 1.27
N ALA A 436 4.89 5.04 1.17
CA ALA A 436 3.88 5.74 0.38
C ALA A 436 3.50 7.12 0.95
N ALA A 437 3.28 7.23 2.25
CA ALA A 437 3.02 8.52 2.91
C ALA A 437 4.22 9.47 2.82
N GLN A 438 5.45 8.94 2.83
CA GLN A 438 6.64 9.74 2.61
C GLN A 438 6.72 10.25 1.17
N ALA A 439 6.44 9.42 0.17
CA ALA A 439 6.34 9.88 -1.22
C ALA A 439 5.29 10.98 -1.42
N GLY A 440 4.14 10.90 -0.72
CA GLY A 440 3.13 11.98 -0.71
C GLY A 440 3.64 13.29 -0.09
N LYS A 441 4.43 13.22 1.00
CA LYS A 441 5.07 14.39 1.61
C LYS A 441 6.16 14.98 0.72
N ASP A 442 6.98 14.12 0.10
CA ASP A 442 8.06 14.53 -0.80
C ASP A 442 7.48 15.21 -2.04
N LYS A 443 6.39 14.68 -2.63
CA LYS A 443 5.72 15.32 -3.76
C LYS A 443 5.02 16.62 -3.38
N LYS A 444 4.42 16.72 -2.19
CA LYS A 444 3.93 18.00 -1.64
C LYS A 444 5.07 19.03 -1.55
N ALA A 445 6.22 18.64 -1.00
CA ALA A 445 7.38 19.53 -0.88
C ALA A 445 7.99 19.90 -2.24
N GLU A 446 7.86 19.05 -3.26
CA GLU A 446 8.27 19.33 -4.64
C GLU A 446 7.35 20.38 -5.30
N VAL A 447 6.01 20.25 -5.17
CA VAL A 447 5.06 21.19 -5.81
C VAL A 447 4.89 22.50 -5.03
N GLU A 448 5.19 22.54 -3.72
CA GLU A 448 5.21 23.78 -2.95
C GLU A 448 6.57 24.53 -3.05
N ALA A 449 7.52 24.05 -3.85
CA ALA A 449 8.92 24.51 -3.82
C ALA A 449 9.17 25.90 -4.43
N ASP A 450 8.43 26.28 -5.47
CA ASP A 450 8.51 27.62 -6.09
C ASP A 450 7.36 28.56 -5.67
N GLY A 451 6.36 28.02 -4.95
CA GLY A 451 5.18 28.74 -4.47
C GLY A 451 3.99 28.73 -5.42
N VAL A 452 4.06 27.98 -6.52
CA VAL A 452 3.02 27.87 -7.55
C VAL A 452 2.51 26.42 -7.60
N VAL A 453 1.20 26.22 -7.49
CA VAL A 453 0.57 24.90 -7.50
C VAL A 453 -0.61 24.92 -8.46
N ASN A 454 -0.47 24.21 -9.58
CA ASN A 454 -1.49 24.07 -10.61
C ASN A 454 -2.40 22.83 -10.38
N PRO A 455 -3.49 22.65 -11.18
CA PRO A 455 -4.42 21.54 -10.98
C PRO A 455 -3.81 20.14 -11.19
N ASP A 456 -2.87 19.99 -12.12
CA ASP A 456 -2.20 18.71 -12.41
C ASP A 456 -1.21 18.32 -11.29
N GLU A 457 -0.54 19.31 -10.69
CA GLU A 457 0.32 19.13 -9.52
C GLU A 457 -0.45 18.72 -8.28
N LYS A 458 -1.61 19.35 -8.02
CA LYS A 458 -2.53 18.86 -6.98
C LYS A 458 -2.98 17.43 -7.29
N SER A 459 -3.37 17.13 -8.54
CA SER A 459 -3.78 15.79 -8.96
C SER A 459 -2.69 14.73 -8.71
N ALA A 460 -1.42 15.08 -8.90
CA ALA A 460 -0.28 14.21 -8.59
C ALA A 460 -0.11 13.94 -7.09
N VAL A 461 -0.34 14.94 -6.22
CA VAL A 461 -0.34 14.75 -4.76
C VAL A 461 -1.54 13.90 -4.32
N ASP A 462 -2.74 14.16 -4.86
CA ASP A 462 -3.95 13.41 -4.56
C ASP A 462 -3.83 11.93 -4.98
N GLY A 463 -3.23 11.63 -6.14
CA GLY A 463 -2.94 10.26 -6.55
C GLY A 463 -1.99 9.50 -5.62
N LEU A 464 -1.04 10.19 -4.97
CA LEU A 464 -0.18 9.59 -3.93
C LEU A 464 -0.90 9.44 -2.58
N ASN A 465 -1.90 10.28 -2.29
CA ASN A 465 -2.79 10.10 -1.14
C ASN A 465 -3.68 8.86 -1.30
N ASP A 466 -4.19 8.59 -2.50
CA ASP A 466 -4.93 7.36 -2.82
C ASP A 466 -4.06 6.11 -2.61
N VAL A 467 -2.83 6.11 -3.13
CA VAL A 467 -1.86 5.01 -2.91
C VAL A 467 -1.54 4.85 -1.41
N THR A 468 -1.32 5.94 -0.68
CA THR A 468 -1.11 5.92 0.78
C THR A 468 -2.30 5.28 1.51
N THR A 469 -3.52 5.62 1.09
CA THR A 469 -4.76 5.08 1.66
C THR A 469 -4.92 3.59 1.34
N GLU A 470 -4.60 3.16 0.12
CA GLU A 470 -4.59 1.75 -0.30
C GLU A 470 -3.59 0.91 0.52
N LYS A 471 -2.36 1.41 0.70
CA LYS A 471 -1.33 0.70 1.49
C LYS A 471 -1.66 0.67 2.98
N LYS A 472 -2.18 1.76 3.55
CA LYS A 472 -2.69 1.76 4.94
C LYS A 472 -3.86 0.77 5.11
N GLY A 473 -4.77 0.73 4.13
CA GLY A 473 -5.92 -0.18 4.11
C GLY A 473 -5.55 -1.67 3.96
N THR A 474 -4.43 -1.99 3.30
CA THR A 474 -3.92 -3.38 3.20
C THR A 474 -3.05 -3.79 4.39
N ALA A 475 -2.33 -2.86 5.02
CA ALA A 475 -1.56 -3.13 6.24
C ALA A 475 -2.45 -3.36 7.47
N THR A 476 -3.54 -2.61 7.61
CA THR A 476 -4.46 -2.68 8.78
C THR A 476 -4.92 -4.10 9.11
N PRO A 477 -5.55 -4.87 8.20
CA PRO A 477 -6.02 -6.22 8.52
C PRO A 477 -4.89 -7.23 8.81
N LEU A 478 -3.67 -7.00 8.28
CA LEU A 478 -2.51 -7.85 8.58
C LEU A 478 -2.02 -7.62 10.02
N VAL A 479 -1.92 -6.36 10.45
CA VAL A 479 -1.56 -6.02 11.84
C VAL A 479 -2.65 -6.47 12.82
N ASP A 480 -3.93 -6.24 12.50
CA ASP A 480 -5.06 -6.65 13.35
C ASP A 480 -5.14 -8.19 13.52
N SER A 481 -4.68 -8.96 12.54
CA SER A 481 -4.64 -10.43 12.57
C SER A 481 -3.53 -11.03 13.44
N LEU A 482 -2.53 -10.24 13.87
CA LEU A 482 -1.45 -10.73 14.72
C LEU A 482 -1.96 -11.09 16.14
N PRO A 483 -1.28 -12.01 16.85
CA PRO A 483 -1.49 -12.20 18.28
C PRO A 483 -1.25 -10.91 19.09
N GLU A 484 -1.93 -10.75 20.23
CA GLU A 484 -1.71 -9.61 21.11
C GLU A 484 -0.31 -9.65 21.73
N GLY A 485 0.47 -8.59 21.53
CA GLY A 485 1.87 -8.53 21.96
C GLY A 485 2.61 -7.30 21.43
N PRO A 486 3.88 -7.09 21.85
CA PRO A 486 4.61 -5.85 21.61
C PRO A 486 4.88 -5.57 20.12
N VAL A 487 4.98 -6.60 19.28
CA VAL A 487 5.13 -6.45 17.82
C VAL A 487 3.86 -5.82 17.21
N LYS A 488 2.68 -6.32 17.60
CA LYS A 488 1.39 -5.79 17.17
C LYS A 488 1.19 -4.34 17.63
N GLU A 489 1.51 -4.04 18.89
CA GLU A 489 1.45 -2.68 19.44
C GLU A 489 2.37 -1.71 18.66
N ALA A 490 3.61 -2.11 18.39
CA ALA A 490 4.59 -1.28 17.68
C ALA A 490 4.20 -1.04 16.21
N LEU A 491 3.75 -2.08 15.50
CA LEU A 491 3.27 -1.97 14.12
C LEU A 491 2.02 -1.11 14.03
N LYS A 492 1.07 -1.27 14.96
CA LYS A 492 -0.13 -0.42 15.01
C LYS A 492 0.22 1.04 15.28
N ALA A 493 1.13 1.31 16.23
CA ALA A 493 1.55 2.67 16.56
C ALA A 493 2.28 3.39 15.40
N ARG A 494 2.97 2.63 14.53
CA ARG A 494 3.52 3.13 13.26
C ARG A 494 2.43 3.38 12.21
N LEU A 495 1.55 2.40 12.01
CA LEU A 495 0.46 2.50 11.03
C LEU A 495 -0.51 3.63 11.35
N ASP A 496 -0.79 3.90 12.63
CA ASP A 496 -1.61 5.04 13.07
C ASP A 496 -0.99 6.39 12.66
N GLN A 497 0.35 6.51 12.58
CA GLN A 497 1.09 7.71 12.14
C GLN A 497 1.14 7.92 10.61
N VAL A 498 0.71 6.94 9.81
CA VAL A 498 0.64 7.07 8.35
C VAL A 498 -0.51 8.03 7.96
N THR A 499 -0.16 9.21 7.43
CA THR A 499 -1.10 10.28 7.04
C THR A 499 -0.90 10.73 5.60
N THR A 500 -1.99 11.17 4.96
CA THR A 500 -1.99 11.87 3.66
C THR A 500 -1.40 13.28 3.76
N SER A 501 -1.14 13.91 2.62
CA SER A 501 -0.59 15.27 2.47
C SER A 501 -1.52 16.16 1.65
N GLU A 502 -1.91 17.32 2.16
CA GLU A 502 -2.81 18.26 1.46
C GLU A 502 -2.05 19.42 0.81
N VAL A 503 -2.47 19.82 -0.39
CA VAL A 503 -2.04 21.03 -1.12
C VAL A 503 -3.26 21.75 -1.70
N THR A 504 -3.15 23.07 -1.86
CA THR A 504 -4.19 23.93 -2.47
C THR A 504 -3.69 24.50 -3.79
N VAL A 505 -4.49 24.39 -4.85
CA VAL A 505 -4.22 25.08 -6.12
C VAL A 505 -4.20 26.59 -5.87
N ASN A 506 -3.20 27.27 -6.42
CA ASN A 506 -3.10 28.73 -6.44
C ASN A 506 -2.69 29.31 -7.81
N ASP A 507 -2.47 28.47 -8.83
CA ASP A 507 -2.37 28.84 -10.25
C ASP A 507 -3.49 28.08 -10.99
N ALA A 508 -4.63 28.72 -11.21
CA ALA A 508 -5.84 28.05 -11.68
C ALA A 508 -5.93 27.92 -13.21
N ASP A 509 -5.14 28.68 -13.97
CA ASP A 509 -5.07 28.59 -15.45
C ASP A 509 -3.74 28.03 -15.98
N SER A 510 -2.84 27.62 -15.08
CA SER A 510 -1.52 27.04 -15.34
C SER A 510 -0.58 27.98 -16.09
N ASN A 511 -0.61 29.28 -15.78
CA ASN A 511 0.24 30.28 -16.46
C ASN A 511 1.66 30.39 -15.89
N GLY A 512 1.95 29.77 -14.74
CA GLY A 512 3.26 29.81 -14.08
C GLY A 512 3.41 30.95 -13.08
N LYS A 513 2.28 31.46 -12.56
CA LYS A 513 2.19 32.47 -11.50
C LYS A 513 1.03 32.12 -10.57
N PRO A 514 1.02 32.60 -9.31
CA PRO A 514 -0.17 32.52 -8.47
C PRO A 514 -1.28 33.46 -8.97
N ASP A 515 -2.55 33.04 -8.90
CA ASP A 515 -3.78 33.80 -9.19
C ASP A 515 -3.78 35.20 -8.54
N SER A 516 -3.17 35.33 -7.36
CA SER A 516 -3.03 36.59 -6.63
C SER A 516 -2.11 37.60 -7.29
N GLN A 517 -1.13 37.14 -8.09
CA GLN A 517 -0.28 38.00 -8.91
C GLN A 517 -1.04 38.49 -10.14
N ASP A 518 -1.77 37.62 -10.86
CA ASP A 518 -2.54 38.05 -12.04
C ASP A 518 -3.71 38.98 -11.66
N ALA A 519 -4.34 38.76 -10.51
CA ALA A 519 -5.29 39.71 -9.93
C ALA A 519 -4.66 41.09 -9.65
N ALA A 520 -3.38 41.15 -9.25
CA ALA A 520 -2.66 42.40 -9.04
C ALA A 520 -2.22 43.06 -10.37
N GLU A 521 -1.70 42.29 -11.32
CA GLU A 521 -1.34 42.77 -12.66
C GLU A 521 -2.57 43.35 -13.39
N ALA A 522 -3.71 42.67 -13.34
CA ALA A 522 -4.97 43.15 -13.92
C ALA A 522 -5.50 44.43 -13.24
N ALA A 523 -5.35 44.55 -11.92
CA ALA A 523 -5.74 45.76 -11.19
C ALA A 523 -4.83 46.96 -11.54
N ALA A 524 -3.52 46.72 -11.70
CA ALA A 524 -2.57 47.75 -12.12
C ALA A 524 -2.79 48.19 -13.58
N GLU A 525 -3.03 47.26 -14.50
CA GLU A 525 -3.40 47.53 -15.91
C GLU A 525 -4.65 48.43 -16.01
N ALA A 526 -5.71 48.10 -15.26
CA ALA A 526 -6.93 48.90 -15.21
C ALA A 526 -6.69 50.31 -14.65
N ALA A 527 -5.84 50.46 -13.63
CA ALA A 527 -5.53 51.76 -13.03
C ALA A 527 -4.64 52.64 -13.94
N VAL A 528 -3.64 52.07 -14.61
CA VAL A 528 -2.81 52.79 -15.59
C VAL A 528 -3.68 53.27 -16.75
N LYS A 529 -4.56 52.41 -17.28
CA LYS A 529 -5.48 52.81 -18.34
C LYS A 529 -6.39 53.96 -17.91
N ALA A 530 -6.94 53.94 -16.69
CA ALA A 530 -7.77 55.04 -16.18
C ALA A 530 -7.00 56.38 -16.06
N ALA A 531 -5.66 56.34 -15.90
CA ALA A 531 -4.81 57.52 -15.92
C ALA A 531 -4.48 57.98 -17.36
N GLU A 532 -4.29 57.06 -18.31
CA GLU A 532 -4.14 57.35 -19.75
C GLU A 532 -5.42 57.99 -20.32
N ASP A 533 -6.59 57.40 -20.05
CA ASP A 533 -7.91 57.89 -20.49
C ASP A 533 -8.16 59.32 -19.94
N ALA A 534 -7.76 59.61 -18.69
CA ALA A 534 -7.87 60.94 -18.09
C ALA A 534 -6.94 61.98 -18.74
N ALA A 535 -5.66 61.63 -18.96
CA ALA A 535 -4.72 62.52 -19.66
C ALA A 535 -5.14 62.78 -21.11
N GLN A 536 -5.79 61.82 -21.78
CA GLN A 536 -6.35 62.05 -23.11
C GLN A 536 -7.51 63.03 -23.06
N ALA A 537 -8.44 62.90 -22.12
CA ALA A 537 -9.52 63.89 -21.93
C ALA A 537 -8.99 65.31 -21.67
N GLY A 538 -7.91 65.46 -20.91
CA GLY A 538 -7.23 66.75 -20.71
C GLY A 538 -6.63 67.34 -21.99
N LYS A 539 -6.04 66.50 -22.86
CA LYS A 539 -5.53 66.90 -24.19
C LYS A 539 -6.66 67.28 -25.14
N ASP A 540 -7.74 66.50 -25.16
CA ASP A 540 -8.92 66.74 -25.99
C ASP A 540 -9.59 68.07 -25.59
N LYS A 541 -9.72 68.35 -24.28
CA LYS A 541 -10.28 69.63 -23.81
C LYS A 541 -9.36 70.82 -24.09
N LYS A 542 -8.04 70.66 -24.00
CA LYS A 542 -7.07 71.67 -24.46
C LYS A 542 -7.29 71.98 -25.95
N ALA A 543 -7.41 70.96 -26.79
CA ALA A 543 -7.64 71.11 -28.22
C ALA A 543 -9.02 71.72 -28.56
N GLU A 544 -10.03 71.51 -27.70
CA GLU A 544 -11.35 72.14 -27.82
C GLU A 544 -11.28 73.65 -27.52
N VAL A 545 -10.60 74.07 -26.44
CA VAL A 545 -10.55 75.49 -26.03
C VAL A 545 -9.51 76.32 -26.79
N GLU A 546 -8.52 75.71 -27.45
CA GLU A 546 -7.59 76.44 -28.33
C GLU A 546 -8.11 76.55 -29.79
N ALA A 547 -9.32 76.07 -30.08
CA ALA A 547 -9.79 75.82 -31.44
C ALA A 547 -10.13 77.07 -32.28
N ASP A 548 -10.63 78.14 -31.66
CA ASP A 548 -10.96 79.41 -32.31
C ASP A 548 -9.90 80.51 -32.08
N GLY A 549 -8.91 80.24 -31.22
CA GLY A 549 -7.83 81.15 -30.84
C GLY A 549 -8.16 82.07 -29.67
N VAL A 550 -9.32 81.89 -29.02
CA VAL A 550 -9.79 82.67 -27.87
C VAL A 550 -9.88 81.74 -26.66
N VAL A 551 -9.31 82.14 -25.52
CA VAL A 551 -9.32 81.36 -24.28
C VAL A 551 -9.71 82.29 -23.14
N ASN A 552 -10.90 82.05 -22.57
CA ASN A 552 -11.41 82.77 -21.41
C ASN A 552 -11.06 82.06 -20.08
N PRO A 553 -11.33 82.67 -18.90
CA PRO A 553 -11.00 82.09 -17.60
C PRO A 553 -11.71 80.76 -17.27
N ASP A 554 -12.96 80.59 -17.71
CA ASP A 554 -13.76 79.38 -17.43
C ASP A 554 -13.27 78.19 -18.27
N GLU A 555 -12.84 78.44 -19.51
CA GLU A 555 -12.20 77.45 -20.39
C GLU A 555 -10.87 76.94 -19.83
N LYS A 556 -10.03 77.83 -19.30
CA LYS A 556 -8.83 77.41 -18.57
C LYS A 556 -9.20 76.56 -17.34
N SER A 557 -10.21 76.98 -16.57
CA SER A 557 -10.68 76.26 -15.39
C SER A 557 -11.15 74.82 -15.74
N ALA A 558 -11.78 74.63 -16.91
CA ALA A 558 -12.17 73.32 -17.40
C ALA A 558 -10.98 72.41 -17.76
N VAL A 559 -9.89 72.97 -18.31
CA VAL A 559 -8.64 72.22 -18.56
C VAL A 559 -7.94 71.89 -17.24
N ASP A 560 -7.85 72.85 -16.31
CA ASP A 560 -7.25 72.65 -14.98
C ASP A 560 -7.97 71.54 -14.20
N GLY A 561 -9.31 71.49 -14.20
CA GLY A 561 -10.08 70.43 -13.54
C GLY A 561 -9.82 69.02 -14.10
N LEU A 562 -9.48 68.88 -15.39
CA LEU A 562 -9.10 67.60 -15.98
C LEU A 562 -7.63 67.23 -15.67
N ASN A 563 -6.77 68.21 -15.42
CA ASN A 563 -5.41 67.99 -14.92
C ASN A 563 -5.42 67.44 -13.49
N ASP A 564 -6.32 67.92 -12.62
CA ASP A 564 -6.52 67.38 -11.27
C ASP A 564 -6.96 65.91 -11.31
N VAL A 565 -7.96 65.58 -12.15
CA VAL A 565 -8.39 64.18 -12.35
C VAL A 565 -7.26 63.31 -12.90
N THR A 566 -6.49 63.81 -13.87
CA THR A 566 -5.31 63.12 -14.41
C THR A 566 -4.28 62.83 -13.32
N THR A 567 -4.04 63.80 -12.44
CA THR A 567 -3.10 63.68 -11.32
C THR A 567 -3.59 62.69 -10.27
N GLU A 568 -4.89 62.71 -9.94
CA GLU A 568 -5.53 61.74 -9.05
C GLU A 568 -5.38 60.30 -9.58
N LYS A 569 -5.75 60.06 -10.85
CA LYS A 569 -5.69 58.71 -11.43
C LYS A 569 -4.25 58.21 -11.55
N LYS A 570 -3.31 59.07 -11.96
CA LYS A 570 -1.88 58.74 -11.94
C LYS A 570 -1.41 58.35 -10.54
N GLY A 571 -1.80 59.12 -9.53
CA GLY A 571 -1.51 58.84 -8.11
C GLY A 571 -2.11 57.54 -7.59
N THR A 572 -3.28 57.10 -8.08
CA THR A 572 -3.85 55.79 -7.73
C THR A 572 -3.17 54.61 -8.45
N ALA A 573 -2.65 54.81 -9.66
CA ALA A 573 -2.00 53.76 -10.43
C ALA A 573 -0.56 53.48 -9.96
N THR A 574 0.20 54.50 -9.57
CA THR A 574 1.60 54.36 -9.11
C THR A 574 1.79 53.27 -8.04
N PRO A 575 1.10 53.29 -6.87
CA PRO A 575 1.33 52.28 -5.83
C PRO A 575 0.91 50.87 -6.24
N LEU A 576 -0.03 50.71 -7.18
CA LEU A 576 -0.42 49.41 -7.71
C LEU A 576 0.69 48.84 -8.61
N VAL A 577 1.19 49.63 -9.56
CA VAL A 577 2.31 49.23 -10.45
C VAL A 577 3.58 48.97 -9.64
N ASP A 578 3.92 49.84 -8.69
CA ASP A 578 5.11 49.68 -7.84
C ASP A 578 5.05 48.41 -6.97
N SER A 579 3.85 47.95 -6.60
CA SER A 579 3.64 46.73 -5.80
C SER A 579 3.76 45.42 -6.57
N LEU A 580 3.79 45.45 -7.91
CA LEU A 580 3.98 44.25 -8.73
C LEU A 580 5.39 43.67 -8.56
N PRO A 581 5.59 42.35 -8.80
CA PRO A 581 6.91 41.77 -8.96
C PRO A 581 7.69 42.40 -10.13
N GLU A 582 9.02 42.40 -10.06
CA GLU A 582 9.87 42.89 -11.14
C GLU A 582 9.76 42.00 -12.38
N GLY A 583 9.41 42.58 -13.53
CA GLY A 583 9.17 41.84 -14.76
C GLY A 583 8.55 42.70 -15.87
N PRO A 584 8.37 42.14 -17.08
CA PRO A 584 8.02 42.91 -18.28
C PRO A 584 6.64 43.61 -18.20
N VAL A 585 5.70 43.07 -17.42
CA VAL A 585 4.38 43.70 -17.20
C VAL A 585 4.54 44.97 -16.34
N LYS A 586 5.31 44.90 -15.26
CA LYS A 586 5.64 46.08 -14.43
C LYS A 586 6.38 47.14 -15.22
N GLU A 587 7.39 46.74 -16.01
CA GLU A 587 8.14 47.66 -16.88
C GLU A 587 7.23 48.35 -17.91
N ALA A 588 6.35 47.60 -18.58
CA ALA A 588 5.43 48.15 -19.58
C ALA A 588 4.37 49.08 -18.97
N LEU A 589 3.77 48.69 -17.84
CA LEU A 589 2.79 49.52 -17.11
C LEU A 589 3.43 50.79 -16.56
N LYS A 590 4.65 50.70 -16.02
CA LYS A 590 5.39 51.88 -15.57
C LYS A 590 5.74 52.81 -16.74
N ALA A 591 6.21 52.26 -17.86
CA ALA A 591 6.55 53.05 -19.05
C ALA A 591 5.32 53.76 -19.66
N ARG A 592 4.13 53.18 -19.56
CA ARG A 592 2.85 53.83 -19.89
C ARG A 592 2.49 54.92 -18.89
N LEU A 593 2.55 54.61 -17.59
CA LEU A 593 2.22 55.57 -16.53
C LEU A 593 3.16 56.79 -16.52
N ASP A 594 4.44 56.61 -16.83
CA ASP A 594 5.40 57.71 -16.97
C ASP A 594 4.99 58.68 -18.10
N GLN A 595 4.33 58.21 -19.18
CA GLN A 595 3.82 59.02 -20.30
C GLN A 595 2.50 59.78 -20.02
N VAL A 596 1.84 59.52 -18.88
CA VAL A 596 0.63 60.25 -18.47
C VAL A 596 1.01 61.68 -18.04
N THR A 597 0.60 62.69 -18.81
CA THR A 597 0.93 64.11 -18.58
C THR A 597 -0.32 65.00 -18.60
N THR A 598 -0.26 66.10 -17.85
CA THR A 598 -1.24 67.20 -17.87
C THR A 598 -1.13 68.05 -19.14
N SER A 599 -2.09 68.96 -19.35
CA SER A 599 -2.19 69.89 -20.49
C SER A 599 -2.34 71.34 -20.03
N GLU A 600 -1.58 72.28 -20.60
CA GLU A 600 -1.59 73.70 -20.19
C GLU A 600 -2.18 74.61 -21.27
N VAL A 601 -2.94 75.64 -20.87
CA VAL A 601 -3.49 76.71 -21.72
C VAL A 601 -3.38 78.08 -21.02
N THR A 602 -3.39 79.16 -21.80
CA THR A 602 -3.24 80.55 -21.30
C THR A 602 -4.42 81.42 -21.73
N VAL A 603 -5.03 82.14 -20.78
CA VAL A 603 -6.10 83.12 -21.05
C VAL A 603 -5.56 84.24 -21.95
N ASN A 604 -6.33 84.61 -22.98
CA ASN A 604 -6.04 85.73 -23.87
C ASN A 604 -7.27 86.62 -24.20
N ASP A 605 -8.45 86.27 -23.71
CA ASP A 605 -9.66 87.09 -23.63
C ASP A 605 -10.02 87.24 -22.14
N ALA A 606 -9.60 88.36 -21.54
CA ALA A 606 -9.67 88.57 -20.10
C ALA A 606 -11.02 89.10 -19.61
N ASP A 607 -11.82 89.73 -20.47
CA ASP A 607 -13.17 90.24 -20.14
C ASP A 607 -14.31 89.39 -20.76
N SER A 608 -13.96 88.35 -21.51
CA SER A 608 -14.86 87.39 -22.16
C SER A 608 -15.74 88.04 -23.24
N ASN A 609 -15.18 88.97 -24.02
CA ASN A 609 -15.90 89.69 -25.07
C ASN A 609 -15.95 88.95 -26.43
N GLY A 610 -15.18 87.87 -26.59
CA GLY A 610 -15.09 87.08 -27.83
C GLY A 610 -14.01 87.56 -28.79
N LYS A 611 -13.03 88.32 -28.29
CA LYS A 611 -11.81 88.75 -29.01
C LYS A 611 -10.60 88.57 -28.09
N PRO A 612 -9.39 88.38 -28.64
CA PRO A 612 -8.17 88.50 -27.84
C PRO A 612 -7.92 89.94 -27.39
N ASP A 613 -7.43 90.15 -26.16
CA ASP A 613 -7.11 91.46 -25.55
C ASP A 613 -6.27 92.39 -26.47
N SER A 614 -5.47 91.80 -27.35
CA SER A 614 -4.59 92.50 -28.29
C SER A 614 -5.34 93.18 -29.44
N GLN A 615 -6.57 92.76 -29.76
CA GLN A 615 -7.40 93.38 -30.78
C GLN A 615 -8.05 94.67 -30.25
N ASP A 616 -8.63 94.65 -29.05
CA ASP A 616 -9.29 95.84 -28.47
C ASP A 616 -8.28 96.97 -28.20
N ALA A 617 -7.05 96.62 -27.84
CA ALA A 617 -5.93 97.57 -27.74
C ALA A 617 -5.62 98.29 -29.07
N ALA A 618 -5.84 97.63 -30.22
CA ALA A 618 -5.66 98.23 -31.54
C ALA A 618 -6.86 99.10 -31.95
N GLU A 619 -8.09 98.61 -31.74
CA GLU A 619 -9.32 99.35 -32.04
C GLU A 619 -9.37 100.71 -31.30
N ALA A 620 -9.00 100.73 -30.01
CA ALA A 620 -8.93 101.94 -29.20
C ALA A 620 -7.89 102.97 -29.69
N ALA A 621 -6.78 102.51 -30.28
CA ALA A 621 -5.73 103.39 -30.79
C ALA A 621 -6.14 104.11 -32.09
N ALA A 622 -6.89 103.43 -32.96
CA ALA A 622 -7.40 104.00 -34.20
C ALA A 622 -8.50 105.05 -33.96
N GLU A 623 -9.43 104.80 -33.02
CA GLU A 623 -10.50 105.73 -32.61
C GLU A 623 -9.93 107.10 -32.20
N ALA A 624 -8.88 107.10 -31.37
CA ALA A 624 -8.24 108.33 -30.91
C ALA A 624 -7.60 109.15 -32.04
N ALA A 625 -7.03 108.48 -33.06
CA ALA A 625 -6.37 109.13 -34.18
C ALA A 625 -7.36 109.76 -35.16
N VAL A 626 -8.47 109.08 -35.48
CA VAL A 626 -9.53 109.62 -36.35
C VAL A 626 -10.12 110.90 -35.79
N LYS A 627 -10.40 110.92 -34.47
CA LYS A 627 -10.93 112.11 -33.80
C LYS A 627 -10.00 113.33 -33.95
N ALA A 628 -8.68 113.13 -33.80
CA ALA A 628 -7.71 114.22 -33.96
C ALA A 628 -7.67 114.80 -35.39
N ALA A 629 -8.12 114.05 -36.40
CA ALA A 629 -8.29 114.55 -37.76
C ALA A 629 -9.62 115.31 -37.96
N GLU A 630 -10.71 114.84 -37.35
CA GLU A 630 -12.02 115.52 -37.32
C GLU A 630 -11.90 116.91 -36.67
N ASP A 631 -11.28 116.98 -35.48
CA ASP A 631 -11.08 118.22 -34.72
C ASP A 631 -10.27 119.26 -35.52
N ALA A 632 -9.27 118.81 -36.32
CA ALA A 632 -8.44 119.69 -37.16
C ALA A 632 -9.22 120.30 -38.35
N ALA A 633 -10.03 119.49 -39.05
CA ALA A 633 -10.86 119.98 -40.16
C ALA A 633 -11.91 121.00 -39.71
N GLN A 634 -12.41 120.91 -38.47
CA GLN A 634 -13.36 121.88 -37.95
C GLN A 634 -12.69 123.26 -37.76
N ALA A 635 -11.49 123.31 -37.19
CA ALA A 635 -10.74 124.56 -37.02
C ALA A 635 -10.50 125.31 -38.34
N GLY A 636 -10.22 124.59 -39.43
CA GLY A 636 -10.07 125.19 -40.77
C GLY A 636 -11.37 125.82 -41.31
N LYS A 637 -12.53 125.20 -41.05
CA LYS A 637 -13.85 125.74 -41.42
C LYS A 637 -14.20 126.98 -40.59
N ASP A 638 -13.91 126.94 -39.29
CA ASP A 638 -14.17 128.05 -38.38
C ASP A 638 -13.36 129.29 -38.79
N LYS A 639 -12.07 129.11 -39.16
CA LYS A 639 -11.23 130.23 -39.61
C LYS A 639 -11.65 130.80 -40.98
N LYS A 640 -12.14 129.96 -41.91
CA LYS A 640 -12.77 130.45 -43.15
C LYS A 640 -13.97 131.36 -42.86
N ALA A 641 -14.85 130.95 -41.94
CA ALA A 641 -16.02 131.73 -41.56
C ALA A 641 -15.67 133.05 -40.84
N GLU A 642 -14.53 133.11 -40.14
CA GLU A 642 -14.02 134.34 -39.52
C GLU A 642 -13.58 135.38 -40.56
N VAL A 643 -12.85 134.97 -41.59
CA VAL A 643 -12.23 135.90 -42.57
C VAL A 643 -13.16 136.32 -43.70
N GLU A 644 -14.29 135.66 -43.93
CA GLU A 644 -15.30 136.09 -44.92
C GLU A 644 -16.38 137.01 -44.32
N ALA A 645 -16.24 137.42 -43.04
CA ALA A 645 -17.34 137.93 -42.23
C ALA A 645 -17.76 139.40 -42.49
N ASP A 646 -16.82 140.27 -42.88
CA ASP A 646 -17.09 141.70 -43.17
C ASP A 646 -17.17 142.01 -44.68
N GLY A 647 -16.79 141.06 -45.53
CA GLY A 647 -16.85 141.16 -46.99
C GLY A 647 -15.56 141.67 -47.65
N VAL A 648 -14.50 141.95 -46.89
CA VAL A 648 -13.15 142.23 -47.39
C VAL A 648 -12.19 141.15 -46.93
N VAL A 649 -11.41 140.59 -47.85
CA VAL A 649 -10.44 139.54 -47.59
C VAL A 649 -9.09 140.03 -48.11
N ASN A 650 -8.12 140.15 -47.20
CA ASN A 650 -6.75 140.51 -47.52
C ASN A 650 -5.84 139.26 -47.68
N PRO A 651 -4.58 139.42 -48.15
CA PRO A 651 -3.68 138.28 -48.38
C PRO A 651 -3.30 137.49 -47.12
N ASP A 652 -3.16 138.15 -45.97
CA ASP A 652 -2.74 137.51 -44.71
C ASP A 652 -3.86 136.64 -44.13
N GLU A 653 -5.12 137.09 -44.25
CA GLU A 653 -6.31 136.32 -43.90
C GLU A 653 -6.44 135.02 -44.70
N LYS A 654 -6.18 135.05 -46.01
CA LYS A 654 -6.11 133.82 -46.80
C LYS A 654 -5.01 132.89 -46.28
N SER A 655 -3.82 133.43 -45.98
CA SER A 655 -2.69 132.64 -45.48
C SER A 655 -3.01 131.94 -44.15
N ALA A 656 -3.82 132.56 -43.29
CA ALA A 656 -4.28 131.95 -42.03
C ALA A 656 -5.25 130.77 -42.25
N VAL A 657 -6.10 130.80 -43.28
CA VAL A 657 -6.96 129.65 -43.66
C VAL A 657 -6.12 128.53 -44.27
N ASP A 658 -5.19 128.88 -45.18
CA ASP A 658 -4.31 127.91 -45.84
C ASP A 658 -3.48 127.10 -44.81
N GLY A 659 -2.94 127.74 -43.78
CA GLY A 659 -2.13 127.07 -42.75
C GLY A 659 -2.89 126.04 -41.89
N LEU A 660 -4.23 126.14 -41.76
CA LEU A 660 -5.05 125.16 -41.04
C LEU A 660 -5.41 123.94 -41.92
N ASN A 661 -5.37 124.10 -43.24
CA ASN A 661 -5.54 123.00 -44.19
C ASN A 661 -4.35 122.01 -44.14
N ASP A 662 -3.13 122.51 -43.94
CA ASP A 662 -1.94 121.68 -43.76
C ASP A 662 -2.05 120.81 -42.50
N VAL A 663 -2.45 121.38 -41.36
CA VAL A 663 -2.67 120.64 -40.10
C VAL A 663 -3.77 119.59 -40.27
N THR A 664 -4.87 119.93 -40.95
CA THR A 664 -5.95 119.00 -41.29
C THR A 664 -5.43 117.80 -42.10
N THR A 665 -4.56 118.07 -43.08
CA THR A 665 -3.97 117.06 -43.96
C THR A 665 -3.00 116.16 -43.19
N GLU A 666 -2.17 116.73 -42.30
CA GLU A 666 -1.24 115.99 -41.44
C GLU A 666 -2.01 114.98 -40.55
N LYS A 667 -3.03 115.44 -39.81
CA LYS A 667 -3.77 114.57 -38.88
C LYS A 667 -4.55 113.49 -39.62
N LYS A 668 -5.17 113.80 -40.76
CA LYS A 668 -5.81 112.80 -41.63
C LYS A 668 -4.81 111.71 -42.04
N GLY A 669 -3.59 112.10 -42.43
CA GLY A 669 -2.50 111.18 -42.78
C GLY A 669 -2.05 110.26 -41.64
N THR A 670 -2.07 110.73 -40.39
CA THR A 670 -1.70 109.89 -39.22
C THR A 670 -2.74 108.85 -38.83
N ALA A 671 -4.03 109.10 -39.09
CA ALA A 671 -5.10 108.20 -38.70
C ALA A 671 -5.27 107.01 -39.67
N THR A 672 -5.10 107.24 -40.98
CA THR A 672 -5.27 106.23 -42.03
C THR A 672 -4.58 104.89 -41.74
N PRO A 673 -3.25 104.82 -41.48
CA PRO A 673 -2.57 103.54 -41.27
C PRO A 673 -2.97 102.80 -40.00
N LEU A 674 -3.55 103.49 -39.00
CA LEU A 674 -4.08 102.86 -37.78
C LEU A 674 -5.46 102.25 -38.03
N VAL A 675 -6.33 102.92 -38.79
CA VAL A 675 -7.62 102.35 -39.19
C VAL A 675 -7.43 101.19 -40.16
N ASP A 676 -6.54 101.33 -41.16
CA ASP A 676 -6.27 100.29 -42.15
C ASP A 676 -5.68 99.00 -41.54
N SER A 677 -4.99 99.09 -40.40
CA SER A 677 -4.38 97.94 -39.72
C SER A 677 -5.33 97.13 -38.82
N LEU A 678 -6.55 97.62 -38.57
CA LEU A 678 -7.57 96.88 -37.84
C LEU A 678 -8.05 95.64 -38.61
N PRO A 679 -8.56 94.59 -37.93
CA PRO A 679 -9.33 93.53 -38.57
C PRO A 679 -10.57 94.08 -39.31
N GLU A 680 -10.99 93.39 -40.37
CA GLU A 680 -12.21 93.77 -41.10
C GLU A 680 -13.46 93.59 -40.21
N GLY A 681 -14.22 94.68 -40.01
CA GLY A 681 -15.36 94.69 -39.10
C GLY A 681 -15.95 96.09 -38.91
N PRO A 682 -17.08 96.19 -38.16
CA PRO A 682 -17.88 97.42 -38.09
C PRO A 682 -17.14 98.62 -37.48
N VAL A 683 -16.16 98.38 -36.58
CA VAL A 683 -15.33 99.44 -36.00
C VAL A 683 -14.40 100.05 -37.05
N LYS A 684 -13.74 99.21 -37.86
CA LYS A 684 -12.91 99.65 -38.99
C LYS A 684 -13.71 100.44 -40.02
N GLU A 685 -14.89 99.93 -40.41
CA GLU A 685 -15.79 100.61 -41.34
C GLU A 685 -16.24 101.99 -40.81
N ALA A 686 -16.66 102.07 -39.54
CA ALA A 686 -17.13 103.31 -38.92
C ALA A 686 -16.01 104.36 -38.79
N LEU A 687 -14.81 103.95 -38.37
CA LEU A 687 -13.65 104.83 -38.25
C LEU A 687 -13.16 105.32 -39.62
N LYS A 688 -13.16 104.46 -40.64
CA LYS A 688 -12.83 104.85 -42.00
C LYS A 688 -13.86 105.85 -42.56
N ALA A 689 -15.14 105.58 -42.39
CA ALA A 689 -16.22 106.45 -42.87
C ALA A 689 -16.20 107.85 -42.22
N ARG A 690 -15.74 107.96 -40.96
CA ARG A 690 -15.47 109.25 -40.30
C ARG A 690 -14.24 109.94 -40.88
N LEU A 691 -13.12 109.22 -41.00
CA LEU A 691 -11.87 109.78 -41.53
C LEU A 691 -12.01 110.29 -42.97
N ASP A 692 -12.78 109.60 -43.81
CA ASP A 692 -13.05 110.02 -45.19
C ASP A 692 -13.71 111.42 -45.25
N GLN A 693 -14.55 111.80 -44.26
CA GLN A 693 -15.27 113.10 -44.20
C GLN A 693 -14.41 114.31 -43.80
N VAL A 694 -13.16 114.11 -43.39
CA VAL A 694 -12.22 115.19 -43.02
C VAL A 694 -11.76 115.97 -44.26
N THR A 695 -12.08 117.28 -44.35
CA THR A 695 -11.83 118.14 -45.54
C THR A 695 -11.31 119.54 -45.19
N THR A 696 -10.63 120.18 -46.15
CA THR A 696 -10.06 121.53 -46.11
C THR A 696 -11.07 122.65 -46.47
N SER A 697 -10.64 123.93 -46.42
CA SER A 697 -11.45 125.13 -46.67
C SER A 697 -10.69 126.21 -47.47
N GLU A 698 -11.36 127.00 -48.33
CA GLU A 698 -10.73 127.98 -49.25
C GLU A 698 -11.42 129.36 -49.24
N VAL A 699 -10.67 130.44 -49.50
CA VAL A 699 -11.13 131.86 -49.59
C VAL A 699 -10.37 132.64 -50.68
N THR A 700 -10.88 133.81 -51.09
CA THR A 700 -10.33 134.65 -52.18
C THR A 700 -10.19 136.13 -51.80
N VAL A 701 -9.04 136.75 -52.12
CA VAL A 701 -8.72 138.17 -51.83
C VAL A 701 -9.53 139.13 -52.70
N ASN A 702 -10.02 140.24 -52.13
CA ASN A 702 -10.77 141.30 -52.83
C ASN A 702 -10.56 142.74 -52.32
N ASP A 703 -9.75 142.95 -51.27
CA ASP A 703 -9.13 144.23 -50.91
C ASP A 703 -7.62 144.06 -51.12
N ALA A 704 -7.11 144.56 -52.25
CA ALA A 704 -5.76 144.23 -52.72
C ALA A 704 -4.67 145.19 -52.21
N ASP A 705 -5.03 146.43 -51.85
CA ASP A 705 -4.11 147.40 -51.23
C ASP A 705 -4.30 147.54 -49.71
N SER A 706 -5.29 146.84 -49.15
CA SER A 706 -5.66 146.83 -47.72
C SER A 706 -6.13 148.20 -47.21
N ASN A 707 -6.83 148.98 -48.05
CA ASN A 707 -7.34 150.30 -47.66
C ASN A 707 -8.66 150.27 -46.88
N GLY A 708 -9.32 149.11 -46.77
CA GLY A 708 -10.60 148.94 -46.07
C GLY A 708 -11.83 149.22 -46.94
N LYS A 709 -11.65 149.25 -48.27
CA LYS A 709 -12.71 149.26 -49.28
C LYS A 709 -12.40 148.18 -50.33
N PRO A 710 -13.40 147.63 -51.03
CA PRO A 710 -13.14 146.84 -52.24
C PRO A 710 -12.56 147.72 -53.36
N ASP A 711 -11.58 147.21 -54.11
CA ASP A 711 -10.90 147.90 -55.24
C ASP A 711 -11.85 148.61 -56.24
N SER A 712 -13.09 148.13 -56.35
CA SER A 712 -14.12 148.67 -57.26
C SER A 712 -14.71 150.02 -56.84
N GLN A 713 -14.57 150.43 -55.56
CA GLN A 713 -15.13 151.68 -55.07
C GLN A 713 -14.26 152.90 -55.44
N ASP A 714 -12.95 152.82 -55.22
CA ASP A 714 -12.04 153.96 -55.45
C ASP A 714 -11.98 154.39 -56.93
N ALA A 715 -12.21 153.44 -57.85
CA ALA A 715 -12.32 153.71 -59.28
C ALA A 715 -13.47 154.65 -59.65
N ALA A 716 -14.54 154.73 -58.84
CA ALA A 716 -15.69 155.58 -59.10
C ALA A 716 -15.45 157.05 -58.69
N GLU A 717 -14.88 157.28 -57.51
CA GLU A 717 -14.67 158.62 -56.93
C GLU A 717 -13.82 159.51 -57.85
N ALA A 718 -12.78 158.95 -58.47
CA ALA A 718 -11.88 159.68 -59.38
C ALA A 718 -12.55 160.22 -60.66
N ALA A 719 -13.65 159.61 -61.13
CA ALA A 719 -14.30 159.99 -62.39
C ALA A 719 -15.15 161.27 -62.27
N ALA A 720 -15.70 161.56 -61.09
CA ALA A 720 -16.60 162.70 -60.88
C ALA A 720 -15.86 164.04 -60.76
N GLU A 721 -14.68 164.05 -60.13
CA GLU A 721 -13.85 165.26 -59.91
C GLU A 721 -13.48 165.97 -61.22
N ALA A 722 -13.12 165.19 -62.25
CA ALA A 722 -12.71 165.72 -63.55
C ALA A 722 -13.83 166.47 -64.28
N ALA A 723 -15.10 166.07 -64.10
CA ALA A 723 -16.23 166.63 -64.83
C ALA A 723 -16.68 167.99 -64.27
N VAL A 724 -16.69 168.15 -62.94
CA VAL A 724 -17.11 169.41 -62.28
C VAL A 724 -16.25 170.59 -62.74
N LYS A 725 -14.93 170.38 -62.82
CA LYS A 725 -13.98 171.44 -63.20
C LYS A 725 -14.26 172.05 -64.58
N ALA A 726 -14.66 171.22 -65.55
CA ALA A 726 -14.95 171.67 -66.91
C ALA A 726 -16.18 172.61 -67.01
N ALA A 727 -17.04 172.63 -65.99
CA ALA A 727 -18.14 173.59 -65.90
C ALA A 727 -17.73 174.94 -65.32
N GLU A 728 -16.79 174.95 -64.37
CA GLU A 728 -16.26 176.17 -63.73
C GLU A 728 -15.56 177.07 -64.76
N ASP A 729 -14.68 176.48 -65.58
CA ASP A 729 -13.88 177.19 -66.60
C ASP A 729 -14.75 177.91 -67.65
N ALA A 730 -15.91 177.36 -68.00
CA ALA A 730 -16.78 177.90 -69.04
C ALA A 730 -17.50 179.21 -68.63
N ALA A 731 -17.99 179.29 -67.38
CA ALA A 731 -18.67 180.49 -66.87
C ALA A 731 -17.80 181.74 -66.79
N GLN A 732 -16.48 181.57 -66.68
CA GLN A 732 -15.57 182.72 -66.61
C GLN A 732 -15.49 183.44 -67.95
N ALA A 733 -15.37 182.71 -69.06
CA ALA A 733 -15.26 183.29 -70.40
C ALA A 733 -16.46 184.19 -70.77
N GLY A 734 -17.68 183.80 -70.37
CA GLY A 734 -18.89 184.60 -70.60
C GLY A 734 -18.97 185.90 -69.79
N LYS A 735 -18.20 186.02 -68.69
CA LYS A 735 -18.08 187.28 -67.93
C LYS A 735 -17.09 188.23 -68.56
N ASP A 736 -15.94 187.70 -68.99
CA ASP A 736 -14.86 188.49 -69.56
C ASP A 736 -15.31 189.20 -70.85
N LYS A 737 -16.08 188.51 -71.72
CA LYS A 737 -16.59 189.11 -72.96
C LYS A 737 -17.61 190.24 -72.75
N LYS A 738 -18.43 190.20 -71.69
CA LYS A 738 -19.33 191.32 -71.33
C LYS A 738 -18.54 192.59 -71.04
N ALA A 739 -17.45 192.47 -70.27
CA ALA A 739 -16.65 193.63 -69.86
C ALA A 739 -15.89 194.28 -71.03
N GLU A 740 -15.60 193.52 -72.09
CA GLU A 740 -14.98 194.03 -73.32
C GLU A 740 -15.89 194.98 -74.10
N VAL A 741 -17.19 194.67 -74.18
CA VAL A 741 -18.12 195.33 -75.11
C VAL A 741 -18.91 196.51 -74.53
N GLU A 742 -18.82 196.78 -73.23
CA GLU A 742 -19.42 197.96 -72.60
C GLU A 742 -18.40 199.11 -72.39
N ALA A 743 -17.20 198.99 -72.98
CA ALA A 743 -16.01 199.73 -72.54
C ALA A 743 -15.86 201.16 -73.09
N ASP A 744 -16.38 201.46 -74.27
CA ASP A 744 -16.28 202.79 -74.92
C ASP A 744 -17.57 203.62 -74.84
N GLY A 745 -18.68 203.00 -74.46
CA GLY A 745 -20.00 203.62 -74.32
C GLY A 745 -20.87 203.62 -75.59
N VAL A 746 -20.45 202.94 -76.66
CA VAL A 746 -21.20 202.82 -77.93
C VAL A 746 -21.29 201.35 -78.38
N VAL A 747 -22.18 200.60 -77.75
CA VAL A 747 -22.40 199.17 -78.00
C VAL A 747 -23.13 198.97 -79.32
N ASN A 748 -22.57 198.13 -80.20
CA ASN A 748 -23.17 197.75 -81.48
C ASN A 748 -23.84 196.35 -81.46
N PRO A 749 -24.60 195.96 -82.51
CA PRO A 749 -25.33 194.67 -82.53
C PRO A 749 -24.44 193.42 -82.54
N ASP A 750 -23.28 193.45 -83.19
CA ASP A 750 -22.37 192.29 -83.30
C ASP A 750 -21.69 191.99 -81.96
N GLU A 751 -21.36 193.04 -81.21
CA GLU A 751 -20.79 192.97 -79.87
C GLU A 751 -21.70 192.26 -78.86
N LYS A 752 -23.01 192.54 -78.87
CA LYS A 752 -23.96 191.78 -78.03
C LYS A 752 -23.93 190.30 -78.37
N SER A 753 -23.95 189.97 -79.67
CA SER A 753 -24.00 188.59 -80.17
C SER A 753 -22.83 187.74 -79.64
N ALA A 754 -21.65 188.35 -79.49
CA ALA A 754 -20.47 187.67 -78.95
C ALA A 754 -20.56 187.32 -77.46
N VAL A 755 -21.31 188.08 -76.66
CA VAL A 755 -21.55 187.76 -75.23
C VAL A 755 -22.53 186.61 -75.10
N ASP A 756 -23.63 186.67 -75.86
CA ASP A 756 -24.71 185.67 -75.81
C ASP A 756 -24.18 184.25 -76.08
N GLY A 757 -23.31 184.08 -77.09
CA GLY A 757 -22.78 182.77 -77.49
C GLY A 757 -21.87 182.05 -76.47
N LEU A 758 -21.33 182.76 -75.46
CA LEU A 758 -20.51 182.15 -74.40
C LEU A 758 -21.36 181.63 -73.21
N ASN A 759 -22.60 182.10 -73.09
CA ASN A 759 -23.55 181.63 -72.09
C ASN A 759 -24.05 180.20 -72.39
N ASP A 760 -24.16 179.84 -73.67
CA ASP A 760 -24.57 178.50 -74.10
C ASP A 760 -23.54 177.43 -73.71
N VAL A 761 -22.26 177.70 -73.97
CA VAL A 761 -21.14 176.79 -73.61
C VAL A 761 -21.08 176.56 -72.09
N THR A 762 -21.32 177.63 -71.32
CA THR A 762 -21.42 177.58 -69.85
C THR A 762 -22.52 176.63 -69.38
N THR A 763 -23.67 176.66 -70.05
CA THR A 763 -24.85 175.85 -69.72
C THR A 763 -24.63 174.37 -70.07
N GLU A 764 -23.97 174.07 -71.19
CA GLU A 764 -23.65 172.70 -71.63
C GLU A 764 -22.80 171.95 -70.59
N LYS A 765 -21.65 172.53 -70.18
CA LYS A 765 -20.68 171.82 -69.32
C LYS A 765 -21.20 171.56 -67.92
N LYS A 766 -22.04 172.46 -67.39
CA LYS A 766 -22.73 172.26 -66.10
C LYS A 766 -23.60 171.00 -66.11
N GLY A 767 -24.26 170.70 -67.24
CA GLY A 767 -25.13 169.53 -67.39
C GLY A 767 -24.39 168.19 -67.36
N THR A 768 -23.16 168.12 -67.88
CA THR A 768 -22.39 166.87 -67.95
C THR A 768 -21.81 166.39 -66.62
N ALA A 769 -21.59 167.28 -65.65
CA ALA A 769 -20.92 166.93 -64.39
C ALA A 769 -21.86 166.33 -63.33
N THR A 770 -23.11 166.80 -63.28
CA THR A 770 -24.11 166.43 -62.26
C THR A 770 -24.28 164.91 -62.06
N PRO A 771 -24.57 164.09 -63.09
CA PRO A 771 -24.88 162.68 -62.88
C PRO A 771 -23.69 161.84 -62.40
N LEU A 772 -22.45 162.27 -62.65
CA LEU A 772 -21.25 161.56 -62.17
C LEU A 772 -21.04 161.76 -60.67
N VAL A 773 -21.27 162.97 -60.16
CA VAL A 773 -21.20 163.28 -58.73
C VAL A 773 -22.34 162.56 -57.98
N ASP A 774 -23.57 162.63 -58.50
CA ASP A 774 -24.74 162.01 -57.86
C ASP A 774 -24.63 160.47 -57.76
N SER A 775 -23.81 159.83 -58.61
CA SER A 775 -23.60 158.38 -58.65
C SER A 775 -22.63 157.83 -57.59
N LEU A 776 -21.89 158.69 -56.87
CA LEU A 776 -20.93 158.24 -55.85
C LEU A 776 -21.63 157.70 -54.57
N PRO A 777 -20.95 156.86 -53.76
CA PRO A 777 -21.39 156.56 -52.39
C PRO A 777 -21.53 157.85 -51.56
N GLU A 778 -22.44 157.85 -50.59
CA GLU A 778 -22.62 159.01 -49.71
C GLU A 778 -21.38 159.21 -48.82
N GLY A 779 -20.75 160.38 -48.91
CA GLY A 779 -19.49 160.68 -48.24
C GLY A 779 -18.89 162.02 -48.63
N PRO A 780 -17.78 162.45 -47.97
CA PRO A 780 -17.25 163.80 -48.07
C PRO A 780 -16.78 164.20 -49.48
N VAL A 781 -16.34 163.23 -50.29
CA VAL A 781 -15.92 163.46 -51.69
C VAL A 781 -17.12 163.89 -52.55
N LYS A 782 -18.28 163.23 -52.37
CA LYS A 782 -19.53 163.52 -53.08
C LYS A 782 -20.05 164.92 -52.74
N GLU A 783 -20.08 165.27 -51.46
CA GLU A 783 -20.55 166.57 -50.99
C GLU A 783 -19.69 167.72 -51.52
N ALA A 784 -18.36 167.58 -51.48
CA ALA A 784 -17.41 168.61 -51.90
C ALA A 784 -17.53 168.93 -53.40
N LEU A 785 -17.70 167.92 -54.25
CA LEU A 785 -17.84 168.09 -55.69
C LEU A 785 -19.16 168.76 -56.08
N LYS A 786 -20.26 168.40 -55.41
CA LYS A 786 -21.56 168.98 -55.70
C LYS A 786 -21.59 170.49 -55.40
N ALA A 787 -21.00 170.91 -54.28
CA ALA A 787 -21.00 172.32 -53.84
C ALA A 787 -20.22 173.28 -54.75
N ARG A 788 -19.26 172.75 -55.55
CA ARG A 788 -18.55 173.51 -56.59
C ARG A 788 -19.41 173.72 -57.83
N LEU A 789 -19.99 172.64 -58.34
CA LEU A 789 -20.76 172.63 -59.59
C LEU A 789 -21.91 173.64 -59.59
N ASP A 790 -22.59 173.84 -58.46
CA ASP A 790 -23.76 174.71 -58.37
C ASP A 790 -23.46 176.20 -58.72
N GLN A 791 -22.21 176.68 -58.62
CA GLN A 791 -21.84 178.12 -58.66
C GLN A 791 -21.73 178.77 -60.07
N VAL A 792 -21.86 177.98 -61.15
CA VAL A 792 -21.65 178.35 -62.57
C VAL A 792 -22.83 179.19 -63.15
N THR A 793 -22.56 180.34 -63.82
CA THR A 793 -23.53 181.44 -64.19
C THR A 793 -23.16 182.29 -65.44
N THR A 794 -24.08 183.14 -65.97
CA THR A 794 -24.09 183.82 -67.31
C THR A 794 -24.18 185.39 -67.29
N SER A 795 -24.14 186.07 -68.47
CA SER A 795 -24.00 187.56 -68.66
C SER A 795 -24.84 188.21 -69.80
N GLU A 796 -25.15 189.54 -69.77
CA GLU A 796 -25.96 190.30 -70.79
C GLU A 796 -25.52 191.78 -71.06
N VAL A 797 -25.87 192.40 -72.21
CA VAL A 797 -25.59 193.83 -72.63
C VAL A 797 -26.65 194.46 -73.58
N THR A 798 -26.59 195.78 -73.89
CA THR A 798 -27.57 196.54 -74.73
C THR A 798 -26.98 197.58 -75.70
N VAL A 799 -27.55 197.74 -76.92
CA VAL A 799 -27.08 198.58 -78.06
C VAL A 799 -27.47 200.07 -77.98
N ASN A 800 -26.61 200.99 -78.44
CA ASN A 800 -26.89 202.45 -78.46
C ASN A 800 -26.21 203.33 -79.55
N ASP A 801 -25.42 202.79 -80.49
CA ASP A 801 -25.03 203.47 -81.75
C ASP A 801 -25.67 202.71 -82.92
N ALA A 802 -26.75 203.26 -83.50
CA ALA A 802 -27.64 202.51 -84.39
C ALA A 802 -27.32 202.65 -85.88
N ASP A 803 -26.69 203.74 -86.30
CA ASP A 803 -26.18 203.92 -87.67
C ASP A 803 -24.66 203.68 -87.80
N SER A 804 -23.98 203.44 -86.67
CA SER A 804 -22.54 203.17 -86.56
C SER A 804 -21.67 204.33 -87.06
N ASN A 805 -22.17 205.56 -86.96
CA ASN A 805 -21.41 206.75 -87.38
C ASN A 805 -20.38 207.23 -86.33
N GLY A 806 -20.32 206.60 -85.15
CA GLY A 806 -19.40 206.94 -84.06
C GLY A 806 -19.89 208.09 -83.18
N LYS A 807 -21.19 208.41 -83.23
CA LYS A 807 -21.87 209.40 -82.38
C LYS A 807 -23.22 208.80 -81.98
N PRO A 808 -23.71 208.99 -80.74
CA PRO A 808 -25.06 208.56 -80.38
C PRO A 808 -26.11 209.33 -81.20
N ASP A 809 -27.08 208.64 -81.81
CA ASP A 809 -28.11 209.15 -82.74
C ASP A 809 -28.70 210.54 -82.37
N SER A 810 -28.82 210.79 -81.06
CA SER A 810 -29.26 212.06 -80.46
C SER A 810 -28.49 213.32 -80.91
N GLN A 811 -27.25 213.18 -81.39
CA GLN A 811 -26.36 214.32 -81.69
C GLN A 811 -26.63 214.93 -83.07
N ASP A 812 -26.83 214.11 -84.10
CA ASP A 812 -26.98 214.57 -85.50
C ASP A 812 -28.29 215.33 -85.75
N ALA A 813 -29.33 215.04 -84.97
CA ALA A 813 -30.63 215.71 -85.05
C ALA A 813 -30.56 217.22 -84.75
N ALA A 814 -29.53 217.69 -84.03
CA ALA A 814 -29.40 219.09 -83.63
C ALA A 814 -28.88 219.99 -84.76
N GLU A 815 -27.80 219.59 -85.46
CA GLU A 815 -27.06 220.46 -86.38
C GLU A 815 -27.93 221.00 -87.54
N ALA A 816 -28.82 220.16 -88.08
CA ALA A 816 -29.67 220.51 -89.21
C ALA A 816 -30.65 221.68 -88.93
N ALA A 817 -31.05 221.90 -87.67
CA ALA A 817 -32.01 222.94 -87.31
C ALA A 817 -31.41 224.37 -87.36
N ALA A 818 -30.10 224.49 -87.13
CA ALA A 818 -29.41 225.76 -87.02
C ALA A 818 -29.20 226.46 -88.39
N GLU A 819 -28.90 225.68 -89.44
CA GLU A 819 -28.52 226.20 -90.77
C GLU A 819 -29.60 227.07 -91.41
N ALA A 820 -30.86 226.65 -91.29
CA ALA A 820 -31.98 227.29 -91.96
C ALA A 820 -32.27 228.71 -91.46
N ALA A 821 -32.09 228.96 -90.16
CA ALA A 821 -32.52 230.21 -89.53
C ALA A 821 -31.57 231.39 -89.82
N VAL A 822 -30.26 231.13 -89.87
CA VAL A 822 -29.22 232.14 -90.16
C VAL A 822 -29.49 232.88 -91.47
N LYS A 823 -29.81 232.11 -92.52
CA LYS A 823 -30.00 232.63 -93.88
C LYS A 823 -31.14 233.65 -94.00
N ALA A 824 -32.20 233.50 -93.20
CA ALA A 824 -33.37 234.37 -93.25
C ALA A 824 -33.12 235.80 -92.71
N ALA A 825 -32.02 236.02 -91.99
CA ALA A 825 -31.63 237.34 -91.47
C ALA A 825 -30.86 238.18 -92.50
N GLU A 826 -30.09 237.53 -93.38
CA GLU A 826 -29.22 238.19 -94.38
C GLU A 826 -30.06 238.97 -95.41
N ASP A 827 -31.10 238.34 -95.96
CA ASP A 827 -31.93 238.89 -97.05
C ASP A 827 -32.69 240.17 -96.66
N ALA A 828 -33.20 240.25 -95.42
CA ALA A 828 -34.04 241.36 -94.98
C ALA A 828 -33.26 242.69 -94.89
N ALA A 829 -32.01 242.64 -94.42
CA ALA A 829 -31.18 243.83 -94.20
C ALA A 829 -30.82 244.58 -95.49
N GLN A 830 -30.83 243.90 -96.64
CA GLN A 830 -30.54 244.52 -97.93
C GLN A 830 -31.69 245.41 -98.40
N ALA A 831 -32.95 244.97 -98.23
CA ALA A 831 -34.13 245.69 -98.71
C ALA A 831 -34.30 247.09 -98.08
N GLY A 832 -33.93 247.27 -96.81
CA GLY A 832 -34.03 248.55 -96.12
C GLY A 832 -33.06 249.63 -96.64
N LYS A 833 -31.92 249.23 -97.22
CA LYS A 833 -30.92 250.17 -97.78
C LYS A 833 -31.45 250.86 -99.03
N ASP A 834 -31.98 250.07 -99.96
CA ASP A 834 -32.22 250.53 -101.32
C ASP A 834 -33.34 251.59 -101.37
N LYS A 835 -34.37 251.45 -100.53
CA LYS A 835 -35.44 252.46 -100.40
C LYS A 835 -34.96 253.79 -99.80
N LYS A 836 -33.92 253.78 -98.97
CA LYS A 836 -33.35 254.99 -98.34
C LYS A 836 -32.52 255.85 -99.31
N ALA A 837 -32.07 255.29 -100.43
CA ALA A 837 -31.35 256.04 -101.48
C ALA A 837 -32.30 256.84 -102.39
N GLU A 838 -33.54 256.37 -102.56
CA GLU A 838 -34.56 256.96 -103.42
C GLU A 838 -35.13 258.27 -102.83
N VAL A 839 -35.48 258.27 -101.54
CA VAL A 839 -36.20 259.36 -100.86
C VAL A 839 -35.37 260.60 -100.50
N GLU A 840 -34.17 260.77 -101.06
CA GLU A 840 -33.34 261.99 -100.95
C GLU A 840 -33.09 262.67 -102.31
N ALA A 841 -33.61 262.11 -103.41
CA ALA A 841 -33.11 262.36 -104.77
C ALA A 841 -33.31 263.79 -105.32
N ASP A 842 -34.36 264.51 -104.89
CA ASP A 842 -34.62 265.92 -105.26
C ASP A 842 -34.43 266.92 -104.09
N GLY A 843 -34.51 266.43 -102.84
CA GLY A 843 -34.02 267.10 -101.64
C GLY A 843 -35.08 267.66 -100.69
N VAL A 844 -36.38 267.44 -100.92
CA VAL A 844 -37.46 267.91 -100.01
C VAL A 844 -38.53 266.83 -99.79
N VAL A 845 -38.52 266.24 -98.59
CA VAL A 845 -39.32 265.04 -98.24
C VAL A 845 -40.70 265.38 -97.68
N ASN A 846 -41.70 264.56 -98.02
CA ASN A 846 -43.07 264.62 -97.48
C ASN A 846 -43.37 263.44 -96.50
N PRO A 847 -44.45 263.50 -95.69
CA PRO A 847 -44.66 262.56 -94.58
C PRO A 847 -44.84 261.09 -94.99
N ASP A 848 -45.55 260.82 -96.09
CA ASP A 848 -45.89 259.46 -96.50
C ASP A 848 -44.64 258.65 -96.90
N GLU A 849 -43.63 259.33 -97.44
CA GLU A 849 -42.35 258.73 -97.84
C GLU A 849 -41.55 258.19 -96.66
N LYS A 850 -41.47 258.96 -95.56
CA LYS A 850 -40.71 258.54 -94.37
C LYS A 850 -41.33 257.29 -93.74
N SER A 851 -42.67 257.22 -93.72
CA SER A 851 -43.39 256.07 -93.17
C SER A 851 -43.14 254.77 -93.93
N ALA A 852 -42.70 254.82 -95.19
CA ALA A 852 -42.37 253.65 -96.00
C ALA A 852 -40.97 253.07 -95.72
N VAL A 853 -40.02 253.87 -95.22
CA VAL A 853 -38.66 253.40 -94.88
C VAL A 853 -38.63 252.74 -93.50
N ASP A 854 -39.29 253.35 -92.51
CA ASP A 854 -39.30 252.83 -91.13
C ASP A 854 -39.84 251.38 -91.09
N GLY A 855 -40.96 251.12 -91.77
CA GLY A 855 -41.60 249.81 -91.81
C GLY A 855 -40.82 248.67 -92.51
N LEU A 856 -39.71 248.97 -93.19
CA LEU A 856 -38.81 247.94 -93.75
C LEU A 856 -37.73 247.48 -92.75
N ASN A 857 -37.37 248.29 -91.76
CA ASN A 857 -36.31 247.97 -90.81
C ASN A 857 -36.77 246.98 -89.71
N ASP A 858 -38.00 247.12 -89.22
CA ASP A 858 -38.52 246.28 -88.13
C ASP A 858 -38.53 244.79 -88.53
N VAL A 859 -38.88 244.51 -89.79
CA VAL A 859 -38.87 243.16 -90.40
C VAL A 859 -37.49 242.49 -90.32
N THR A 860 -36.41 243.26 -90.47
CA THR A 860 -35.03 242.73 -90.37
C THR A 860 -34.70 242.34 -88.94
N THR A 861 -35.11 243.17 -87.97
CA THR A 861 -34.80 242.96 -86.55
C THR A 861 -35.49 241.71 -86.01
N GLU A 862 -36.72 241.43 -86.47
CA GLU A 862 -37.46 240.20 -86.13
C GLU A 862 -36.69 238.92 -86.56
N LYS A 863 -36.25 238.83 -87.83
CA LYS A 863 -35.66 237.59 -88.37
C LYS A 863 -34.31 237.22 -87.77
N LYS A 864 -33.49 238.20 -87.38
CA LYS A 864 -32.20 237.92 -86.75
C LYS A 864 -32.37 237.30 -85.35
N GLY A 865 -33.38 237.75 -84.58
CA GLY A 865 -33.66 237.24 -83.23
C GLY A 865 -34.04 235.76 -83.16
N THR A 866 -34.66 235.21 -84.20
CA THR A 866 -35.05 233.78 -84.25
C THR A 866 -33.89 232.81 -84.49
N ALA A 867 -32.74 233.27 -85.02
CA ALA A 867 -31.69 232.37 -85.52
C ALA A 867 -30.64 231.98 -84.47
N THR A 868 -30.22 232.91 -83.63
CA THR A 868 -29.09 232.74 -82.68
C THR A 868 -29.23 231.53 -81.73
N PRO A 869 -30.36 231.32 -81.02
CA PRO A 869 -30.41 230.29 -79.97
C PRO A 869 -30.34 228.84 -80.49
N LEU A 870 -30.65 228.61 -81.77
CA LEU A 870 -30.49 227.28 -82.39
C LEU A 870 -29.00 226.96 -82.61
N VAL A 871 -28.24 227.87 -83.23
CA VAL A 871 -26.80 227.69 -83.49
C VAL A 871 -26.01 227.48 -82.21
N ASP A 872 -26.29 228.25 -81.15
CA ASP A 872 -25.54 228.15 -79.88
C ASP A 872 -25.76 226.82 -79.15
N SER A 873 -26.86 226.12 -79.43
CA SER A 873 -27.22 224.84 -78.78
C SER A 873 -26.44 223.63 -79.30
N LEU A 874 -25.75 223.75 -80.43
CA LEU A 874 -24.97 222.67 -81.04
C LEU A 874 -23.72 222.29 -80.22
N PRO A 875 -23.22 221.05 -80.33
CA PRO A 875 -21.88 220.70 -79.87
C PRO A 875 -20.80 221.58 -80.55
N GLU A 876 -19.68 221.82 -79.88
CA GLU A 876 -18.56 222.55 -80.52
C GLU A 876 -17.97 221.71 -81.66
N GLY A 877 -18.01 222.26 -82.88
CA GLY A 877 -17.67 221.52 -84.09
C GLY A 877 -17.73 222.40 -85.34
N PRO A 878 -17.24 221.90 -86.50
CA PRO A 878 -17.03 222.71 -87.71
C PRO A 878 -18.33 223.28 -88.29
N VAL A 879 -19.47 222.60 -88.12
CA VAL A 879 -20.78 223.09 -88.58
C VAL A 879 -21.24 224.31 -87.76
N LYS A 880 -21.07 224.26 -86.43
CA LYS A 880 -21.40 225.36 -85.51
C LYS A 880 -20.60 226.63 -85.81
N GLU A 881 -19.28 226.51 -86.02
CA GLU A 881 -18.44 227.65 -86.38
C GLU A 881 -18.81 228.26 -87.73
N ALA A 882 -19.01 227.43 -88.76
CA ALA A 882 -19.32 227.87 -90.12
C ALA A 882 -20.61 228.71 -90.18
N LEU A 883 -21.63 228.35 -89.39
CA LEU A 883 -22.90 229.06 -89.33
C LEU A 883 -22.81 230.42 -88.66
N LYS A 884 -22.05 230.51 -87.57
CA LYS A 884 -21.95 231.70 -86.73
C LYS A 884 -21.41 232.90 -87.50
N ALA A 885 -20.47 232.66 -88.42
CA ALA A 885 -19.85 233.68 -89.27
C ALA A 885 -20.82 234.39 -90.23
N ARG A 886 -21.95 233.77 -90.60
CA ARG A 886 -22.91 234.33 -91.57
C ARG A 886 -24.01 235.18 -90.95
N LEU A 887 -24.27 235.05 -89.65
CA LEU A 887 -25.25 235.88 -88.94
C LEU A 887 -24.80 237.35 -88.81
N ASP A 888 -23.50 237.63 -88.87
CA ASP A 888 -22.91 238.97 -88.66
C ASP A 888 -22.09 239.54 -89.85
N PRO A 889 -22.76 240.01 -90.92
CA PRO A 889 -22.17 240.87 -91.94
C PRO A 889 -22.46 242.37 -91.70
N SER A 890 -21.50 243.27 -91.95
CA SER A 890 -21.68 244.75 -91.94
C SER A 890 -20.46 245.50 -92.51
N ASN A 891 -20.46 246.83 -92.72
CA ASN A 891 -21.33 247.75 -93.48
C ASN A 891 -20.66 249.16 -93.52
N ASP A 892 -21.16 250.12 -94.32
CA ASP A 892 -20.79 251.57 -94.30
C ASP A 892 -22.04 252.42 -94.72
N ILE A 893 -22.13 253.76 -94.90
CA ILE A 893 -21.18 254.88 -95.08
C ILE A 893 -21.74 256.16 -94.39
N ARG A 894 -20.92 256.98 -93.71
CA ARG A 894 -21.21 258.44 -93.60
C ARG A 894 -20.09 259.40 -93.16
N SER A 895 -20.18 260.63 -93.67
CA SER A 895 -19.53 261.89 -93.22
C SER A 895 -20.38 263.07 -93.79
N ASN A 896 -20.13 264.38 -93.70
CA ASN A 896 -19.08 265.27 -93.15
C ASN A 896 -19.72 266.69 -93.02
N ARG A 897 -19.43 267.54 -92.01
CA ARG A 897 -19.65 269.01 -92.15
C ARG A 897 -19.02 269.94 -91.08
N GLN A 898 -18.82 271.18 -91.53
CA GLN A 898 -19.06 272.44 -90.81
C GLN A 898 -19.90 273.36 -91.75
N ARG A 899 -20.47 274.52 -91.40
CA ARG A 899 -20.65 275.33 -90.16
C ARG A 899 -22.18 275.64 -90.06
N CYS A 900 -22.75 276.59 -89.31
CA CYS A 900 -22.29 277.64 -88.39
C CYS A 900 -23.45 278.05 -87.47
N GLY A 901 -23.19 278.67 -86.32
CA GLY A 901 -24.20 279.21 -85.40
C GLY A 901 -23.63 279.43 -84.01
#